data_AF-A0A4W4DSL9-F1
#
_entry.id   AF-A0A4W4DSL9-F1
#
_cell.length_a   1.000
_cell.length_b   1.000
_cell.length_c   1.000
_cell.angle_alpha   90.00
_cell.angle_beta   90.00
_cell.angle_gamma   90.00
#
_symmetry.space_group_name_H-M   'P 1'
#
loop_
_entity.id
_entity.type
_entity.pdbx_description
1 polymer ?
#
loop_
_entity_poly.entity_id
_entity_poly.type
_entity_poly.pdbx_seq_one_letter_code
_entity_poly.pdbx_strand_id
1 'polypeptide(L)'
;MNGGMDSTNKEQGDVWAQDDLLKLLDAMKVNLPEKDLAKYKTSEAHLDWEKVAFNAYSAEMCKQKWNEVSREIRKFRTLTELIFDAQDYIKNPYKGKKLKKHPDFPKKPLTPYFRFFMEKRAKYAKLHPEMSNLDLTKILSKKYKELPDRKKEKYVNDFLREKESFVLNMLKFKEEHPDLLESTGKKGSNVPEKPKTPQQLWYNHEKKAYLKTHSDATTKEIKDSLGKRWTQLSDKKRLKWISKSLEQHKQYEEKMREFIQQHPELNMTQEDIVKSTLTKAERQLKDKFDGRPDKPPSNGYSMFCAELMSSMKDVPSTERMVMCSQRWKQLKQCEKDSYQKRCEQKKKEYEVDMNRYLCSISEEEQQRILGEQKMVGFKKGTGGSSPAPKKSVSKAKNSSEKPKRPISAMFIFSEEKRPKLQQERPDLSDNELTRLLARMWNDLADKKKEKYKNLEAVLKAESEKRGKEEQSKLPDPPKTAQDIWQHSVIGDYLARFKNDRPKAQKAMEATWNTMEKKEKIVWIKKAAEDQKRYERELSEMRSPTAVVASGKKMKFDGEPKKPPSNGYQKFSQEMLSNGELNHLPMKERMAEIGGRWQRLVQKEKDRYKKIAEEKQKQYKVQLEQWLAVTSPHPSMSPPLHNFKTYEDDDDDDDDDDKESEEGSSSGEDSEEGDEDDDDDDDNDEVRLLALFSLQILSYGKCLLLNEQHGI
;
A
#
# COMPACT_ATOMS: atom_id res chain seq x y z
N MET A 1 24.94 16.87 -84.60
CA MET A 1 25.55 15.54 -84.82
C MET A 1 25.31 14.69 -83.59
N ASN A 2 25.49 13.37 -83.71
CA ASN A 2 24.91 12.33 -82.85
C ASN A 2 25.40 12.29 -81.38
N GLY A 3 24.60 11.64 -80.52
CA GLY A 3 25.04 10.94 -79.31
C GLY A 3 24.91 11.74 -78.00
N GLY A 4 24.36 11.19 -76.92
CA GLY A 4 23.72 9.88 -76.74
C GLY A 4 23.24 9.69 -75.29
N MET A 5 22.40 8.70 -75.00
CA MET A 5 21.96 8.41 -73.63
C MET A 5 23.13 8.01 -72.72
N ASP A 6 23.22 8.62 -71.53
CA ASP A 6 22.94 7.89 -70.28
C ASP A 6 22.59 8.88 -69.16
N SER A 7 21.38 8.79 -68.59
CA SER A 7 20.90 9.61 -67.47
C SER A 7 19.70 8.97 -66.73
N THR A 8 19.55 7.64 -66.80
CA THR A 8 18.32 6.95 -66.32
C THR A 8 18.63 5.64 -65.62
N ASN A 9 19.44 5.65 -64.54
CA ASN A 9 19.56 4.47 -63.65
C ASN A 9 20.18 4.70 -62.24
N LYS A 10 20.02 5.89 -61.61
CA LYS A 10 20.62 6.16 -60.26
C LYS A 10 19.73 6.81 -59.19
N GLU A 11 18.46 7.09 -59.46
CA GLU A 11 17.53 7.66 -58.46
C GLU A 11 16.31 6.75 -58.17
N GLN A 12 16.46 5.44 -58.38
CA GLN A 12 15.44 4.42 -58.09
C GLN A 12 16.08 3.28 -57.27
N GLY A 13 16.17 3.47 -55.94
CA GLY A 13 16.83 2.47 -55.07
C GLY A 13 16.72 2.61 -53.55
N ASP A 14 16.15 3.69 -52.99
CA ASP A 14 16.13 3.94 -51.52
C ASP A 14 14.72 4.14 -50.92
N VAL A 15 13.66 4.05 -51.74
CA VAL A 15 12.27 4.18 -51.28
C VAL A 15 11.72 2.80 -50.92
N TRP A 16 11.94 2.37 -49.67
CA TRP A 16 11.24 1.22 -49.09
C TRP A 16 9.73 1.51 -49.02
N ALA A 17 8.91 0.62 -49.59
CA ALA A 17 7.46 0.69 -49.48
C ALA A 17 6.98 0.39 -48.05
N GLN A 18 5.85 0.97 -47.65
CA GLN A 18 5.24 0.72 -46.34
C GLN A 18 4.99 -0.78 -46.10
N ASP A 19 4.52 -1.51 -47.11
CA ASP A 19 4.31 -2.96 -47.03
C ASP A 19 5.60 -3.75 -46.87
N ASP A 20 6.72 -3.28 -47.43
CA ASP A 20 8.02 -3.94 -47.26
C ASP A 20 8.62 -3.65 -45.87
N LEU A 21 8.38 -2.45 -45.33
CA LEU A 21 8.71 -2.14 -43.93
C LEU A 21 7.88 -2.98 -42.94
N LEU A 22 6.63 -3.31 -43.26
CA LEU A 22 5.82 -4.22 -42.45
C LEU A 22 6.27 -5.69 -42.61
N LYS A 23 6.56 -6.16 -43.84
CA LYS A 23 7.13 -7.50 -44.10
C LYS A 23 8.46 -7.71 -43.36
N LEU A 24 9.33 -6.71 -43.33
CA LEU A 24 10.58 -6.74 -42.55
C LEU A 24 10.28 -7.04 -41.07
N LEU A 25 9.31 -6.34 -40.49
CA LEU A 25 8.96 -6.47 -39.08
C LEU A 25 8.28 -7.81 -38.76
N ASP A 26 7.43 -8.33 -39.65
CA ASP A 26 6.87 -9.68 -39.50
C ASP A 26 7.94 -10.77 -39.70
N ALA A 27 8.88 -10.60 -40.65
CA ALA A 27 10.02 -11.51 -40.83
C ALA A 27 10.97 -11.51 -39.62
N MET A 28 11.22 -10.34 -39.01
CA MET A 28 11.93 -10.26 -37.73
C MET A 28 11.16 -11.02 -36.63
N LYS A 29 9.86 -10.79 -36.50
CA LYS A 29 9.01 -11.42 -35.48
C LYS A 29 8.95 -12.94 -35.59
N VAL A 30 8.87 -13.49 -36.80
CA VAL A 30 8.89 -14.94 -37.06
C VAL A 30 10.23 -15.58 -36.69
N ASN A 31 11.33 -14.82 -36.69
CA ASN A 31 12.66 -15.29 -36.30
C ASN A 31 13.00 -15.05 -34.81
N LEU A 32 12.02 -14.68 -33.97
CA LEU A 32 12.18 -14.53 -32.52
C LEU A 32 11.62 -15.75 -31.76
N PRO A 33 12.13 -16.03 -30.55
CA PRO A 33 11.53 -17.03 -29.67
C PRO A 33 10.12 -16.60 -29.25
N GLU A 34 9.21 -17.57 -29.16
CA GLU A 34 7.79 -17.39 -28.80
C GLU A 34 7.57 -16.68 -27.45
N LYS A 35 8.59 -16.66 -26.58
CA LYS A 35 8.64 -15.87 -25.34
C LYS A 35 9.95 -15.08 -25.27
N ASP A 36 10.03 -13.96 -25.99
CA ASP A 36 11.12 -12.99 -25.87
C ASP A 36 11.08 -12.28 -24.50
N LEU A 37 11.83 -12.82 -23.54
CA LEU A 37 12.00 -12.26 -22.19
C LEU A 37 13.33 -11.51 -22.03
N ALA A 38 14.09 -11.33 -23.11
CA ALA A 38 15.39 -10.68 -23.08
C ALA A 38 15.29 -9.18 -23.40
N LYS A 39 16.29 -8.41 -22.96
CA LYS A 39 16.40 -6.99 -23.34
C LYS A 39 16.64 -6.89 -24.83
N TYR A 40 15.93 -6.00 -25.54
CA TYR A 40 15.88 -6.04 -27.01
C TYR A 40 17.25 -6.17 -27.71
N LYS A 41 18.31 -5.51 -27.22
CA LYS A 41 19.69 -5.59 -27.76
C LYS A 41 20.26 -7.01 -27.76
N THR A 42 19.88 -7.82 -26.78
CA THR A 42 20.30 -9.22 -26.68
C THR A 42 19.59 -10.04 -27.76
N SER A 43 18.28 -9.88 -27.93
CA SER A 43 17.50 -10.57 -28.96
C SER A 43 17.92 -10.11 -30.38
N GLU A 44 18.18 -8.81 -30.56
CA GLU A 44 18.68 -8.15 -31.79
C GLU A 44 20.06 -8.67 -32.21
N ALA A 45 20.95 -8.95 -31.25
CA ALA A 45 22.29 -9.49 -31.51
C ALA A 45 22.31 -10.99 -31.84
N HIS A 46 21.25 -11.75 -31.47
CA HIS A 46 21.10 -13.17 -31.81
C HIS A 46 20.13 -13.40 -32.99
N LEU A 47 19.55 -12.34 -33.55
CA LEU A 47 18.62 -12.44 -34.68
C LEU A 47 19.37 -12.84 -35.95
N ASP A 48 18.88 -13.88 -36.62
CA ASP A 48 19.47 -14.38 -37.87
C ASP A 48 19.00 -13.54 -39.07
N TRP A 49 19.78 -12.50 -39.38
CA TRP A 49 19.44 -11.54 -40.43
C TRP A 49 19.38 -12.16 -41.84
N GLU A 50 20.01 -13.31 -42.10
CA GLU A 50 19.87 -14.04 -43.36
C GLU A 50 18.47 -14.67 -43.50
N LYS A 51 17.82 -15.03 -42.39
CA LYS A 51 16.40 -15.47 -42.37
C LYS A 51 15.40 -14.31 -42.32
N VAL A 52 15.87 -13.08 -42.11
CA VAL A 52 15.08 -11.84 -42.16
C VAL A 52 15.18 -11.14 -43.52
N ALA A 53 16.16 -11.52 -44.36
CA ALA A 53 16.27 -11.09 -45.74
C ALA A 53 15.06 -11.57 -46.58
N PHE A 54 14.53 -10.69 -47.45
CA PHE A 54 13.35 -11.01 -48.27
C PHE A 54 13.32 -10.16 -49.56
N ASN A 55 12.62 -10.66 -50.58
CA ASN A 55 12.55 -10.03 -51.91
C ASN A 55 13.95 -9.74 -52.48
N ALA A 56 14.27 -8.46 -52.71
CA ALA A 56 15.58 -8.00 -53.18
C ALA A 56 16.43 -7.35 -52.05
N TYR A 57 15.95 -7.37 -50.81
CA TYR A 57 16.62 -6.75 -49.66
C TYR A 57 17.51 -7.78 -48.96
N SER A 58 18.82 -7.53 -48.93
CA SER A 58 19.78 -8.39 -48.22
C SER A 58 19.70 -8.24 -46.71
N ALA A 59 20.29 -9.19 -45.97
CA ALA A 59 20.37 -9.18 -44.51
C ALA A 59 20.86 -7.84 -43.94
N GLU A 60 21.90 -7.24 -44.52
CA GLU A 60 22.43 -5.95 -44.08
C GLU A 60 21.51 -4.77 -44.43
N MET A 61 20.76 -4.83 -45.55
CA MET A 61 19.75 -3.81 -45.88
C MET A 61 18.58 -3.85 -44.90
N CYS A 62 18.07 -5.05 -44.58
CA CYS A 62 17.04 -5.27 -43.57
C CYS A 62 17.49 -4.74 -42.19
N LYS A 63 18.72 -5.05 -41.80
CA LYS A 63 19.36 -4.62 -40.55
C LYS A 63 19.60 -3.11 -40.49
N GLN A 64 20.01 -2.47 -41.59
CA GLN A 64 20.11 -1.02 -41.68
C GLN A 64 18.72 -0.38 -41.51
N LYS A 65 17.69 -0.88 -42.20
CA LYS A 65 16.35 -0.30 -42.14
C LYS A 65 15.71 -0.46 -40.76
N TRP A 66 15.93 -1.59 -40.09
CA TRP A 66 15.59 -1.74 -38.67
C TRP A 66 16.31 -0.71 -37.77
N ASN A 67 17.59 -0.43 -38.00
CA ASN A 67 18.33 0.59 -37.24
C ASN A 67 17.77 2.01 -37.48
N GLU A 68 17.30 2.32 -38.68
CA GLU A 68 16.60 3.58 -39.00
C GLU A 68 15.24 3.68 -38.31
N VAL A 69 14.38 2.66 -38.43
CA VAL A 69 13.03 2.65 -37.84
C VAL A 69 13.11 2.64 -36.30
N SER A 70 13.97 1.81 -35.72
CA SER A 70 14.09 1.69 -34.27
C SER A 70 14.53 2.99 -33.59
N ARG A 71 15.26 3.88 -34.28
CA ARG A 71 15.64 5.21 -33.75
C ARG A 71 14.43 6.13 -33.46
N GLU A 72 13.31 5.88 -34.11
CA GLU A 72 12.13 6.75 -34.04
C GLU A 72 11.08 6.30 -33.00
N ILE A 73 11.35 5.19 -32.30
CA ILE A 73 10.52 4.56 -31.25
C ILE A 73 11.26 4.45 -29.89
N ARG A 74 10.57 4.00 -28.83
CA ARG A 74 11.06 4.05 -27.44
C ARG A 74 11.82 2.77 -27.04
N LYS A 75 13.17 2.86 -26.96
CA LYS A 75 14.07 1.69 -26.76
C LYS A 75 14.17 1.13 -25.33
N PHE A 76 13.04 0.87 -24.66
CA PHE A 76 12.96 0.48 -23.24
C PHE A 76 12.12 -0.81 -22.98
N ARG A 77 12.07 -1.74 -23.93
CA ARG A 77 11.22 -2.94 -23.91
C ARG A 77 11.93 -4.16 -24.52
N THR A 78 11.23 -5.29 -24.68
CA THR A 78 11.71 -6.49 -25.43
C THR A 78 11.75 -6.22 -26.94
N LEU A 79 12.37 -7.09 -27.75
CA LEU A 79 12.42 -6.87 -29.20
C LEU A 79 11.06 -7.12 -29.86
N THR A 80 10.31 -8.11 -29.39
CA THR A 80 8.91 -8.33 -29.82
C THR A 80 8.03 -7.09 -29.61
N GLU A 81 8.17 -6.41 -28.47
CA GLU A 81 7.44 -5.16 -28.21
C GLU A 81 7.93 -4.00 -29.08
N LEU A 82 9.25 -3.84 -29.27
CA LEU A 82 9.79 -2.82 -30.17
C LEU A 82 9.34 -3.03 -31.63
N ILE A 83 9.09 -4.27 -32.05
CA ILE A 83 8.52 -4.58 -33.36
C ILE A 83 7.07 -4.10 -33.47
N PHE A 84 6.24 -4.27 -32.44
CA PHE A 84 4.88 -3.71 -32.43
C PHE A 84 4.87 -2.17 -32.44
N ASP A 85 5.72 -1.52 -31.63
CA ASP A 85 5.93 -0.07 -31.66
C ASP A 85 6.38 0.41 -33.06
N ALA A 86 7.24 -0.36 -33.73
CA ALA A 86 7.68 -0.07 -35.10
C ALA A 86 6.55 -0.23 -36.13
N GLN A 87 5.73 -1.27 -36.03
CA GLN A 87 4.58 -1.48 -36.92
C GLN A 87 3.54 -0.35 -36.77
N ASP A 88 3.28 0.10 -35.54
CA ASP A 88 2.39 1.24 -35.26
C ASP A 88 2.97 2.56 -35.78
N TYR A 89 4.28 2.79 -35.62
CA TYR A 89 4.95 3.97 -36.17
C TYR A 89 4.95 4.00 -37.71
N ILE A 90 5.15 2.86 -38.38
CA ILE A 90 5.13 2.78 -39.85
C ILE A 90 3.73 2.97 -40.42
N LYS A 91 2.68 2.51 -39.70
CA LYS A 91 1.28 2.75 -40.08
C LYS A 91 0.88 4.21 -39.84
N ASN A 92 1.18 4.74 -38.65
CA ASN A 92 0.75 6.08 -38.21
C ASN A 92 1.95 6.97 -37.80
N PRO A 93 2.81 7.47 -38.74
CA PRO A 93 4.05 8.19 -38.42
C PRO A 93 3.90 9.47 -37.59
N TYR A 94 2.69 10.04 -37.55
CA TYR A 94 2.35 11.26 -36.82
C TYR A 94 1.66 11.02 -35.47
N LYS A 95 1.52 9.77 -35.02
CA LYS A 95 0.84 9.44 -33.76
C LYS A 95 1.57 10.05 -32.54
N GLY A 96 0.83 10.31 -31.47
CA GLY A 96 1.39 10.74 -30.18
C GLY A 96 2.20 12.05 -30.26
N LYS A 97 3.46 12.02 -29.78
CA LYS A 97 4.33 13.23 -29.70
C LYS A 97 4.66 13.85 -31.07
N LYS A 98 4.42 13.16 -32.18
CA LYS A 98 4.62 13.67 -33.55
C LYS A 98 3.37 14.38 -34.13
N LEU A 99 2.21 14.37 -33.45
CA LEU A 99 0.94 14.88 -34.00
C LEU A 99 0.99 16.37 -34.38
N LYS A 100 1.65 17.18 -33.55
CA LYS A 100 1.88 18.62 -33.79
C LYS A 100 2.82 18.91 -34.99
N LYS A 101 3.31 17.88 -35.70
CA LYS A 101 4.09 17.96 -36.94
C LYS A 101 3.33 17.47 -38.18
N HIS A 102 2.10 16.93 -38.06
CA HIS A 102 1.30 16.52 -39.22
C HIS A 102 1.05 17.75 -40.12
N PRO A 103 1.17 17.65 -41.46
CA PRO A 103 1.04 18.80 -42.36
C PRO A 103 -0.24 19.62 -42.12
N ASP A 104 -1.36 18.91 -41.98
CA ASP A 104 -2.70 19.47 -41.81
C ASP A 104 -3.06 19.81 -40.35
N PHE A 105 -2.16 19.57 -39.38
CA PHE A 105 -2.44 19.89 -37.97
C PHE A 105 -2.61 21.41 -37.80
N PRO A 106 -3.78 21.91 -37.36
CA PRO A 106 -4.02 23.34 -37.28
C PRO A 106 -3.08 24.01 -36.28
N LYS A 107 -2.49 25.14 -36.69
CA LYS A 107 -1.53 25.90 -35.87
C LYS A 107 -2.29 26.86 -34.98
N LYS A 108 -1.99 26.88 -33.67
CA LYS A 108 -2.64 27.78 -32.70
C LYS A 108 -2.53 29.25 -33.17
N PRO A 109 -3.61 30.05 -33.07
CA PRO A 109 -3.63 31.45 -33.53
C PRO A 109 -2.68 32.33 -32.70
N LEU A 110 -2.09 33.34 -33.33
CA LEU A 110 -1.17 34.26 -32.65
C LEU A 110 -1.94 35.22 -31.74
N THR A 111 -1.65 35.17 -30.43
CA THR A 111 -2.26 36.09 -29.46
C THR A 111 -2.00 37.56 -29.84
N PRO A 112 -2.85 38.52 -29.39
CA PRO A 112 -2.79 39.91 -29.85
C PRO A 112 -1.41 40.57 -29.69
N TYR A 113 -0.71 40.26 -28.59
CA TYR A 113 0.68 40.71 -28.38
C TYR A 113 1.66 40.05 -29.38
N PHE A 114 1.62 38.73 -29.56
CA PHE A 114 2.51 38.05 -30.50
C PHE A 114 2.25 38.46 -31.95
N ARG A 115 0.99 38.79 -32.30
CA ARG A 115 0.62 39.33 -33.62
C ARG A 115 1.24 40.71 -33.87
N PHE A 116 1.12 41.63 -32.91
CA PHE A 116 1.83 42.92 -32.94
C PHE A 116 3.34 42.74 -32.99
N PHE A 117 3.89 41.87 -32.15
CA PHE A 117 5.33 41.60 -32.06
C PHE A 117 5.89 41.13 -33.40
N MET A 118 5.27 40.15 -34.07
CA MET A 118 5.68 39.72 -35.41
C MET A 118 5.63 40.87 -36.43
N GLU A 119 4.55 41.66 -36.46
CA GLU A 119 4.36 42.76 -37.43
C GLU A 119 5.35 43.93 -37.25
N LYS A 120 5.82 44.18 -36.02
CA LYS A 120 6.77 45.28 -35.72
C LYS A 120 8.23 44.81 -35.61
N ARG A 121 8.51 43.56 -35.21
CA ARG A 121 9.87 43.00 -35.01
C ARG A 121 10.78 43.22 -36.21
N ALA A 122 10.31 42.89 -37.42
CA ALA A 122 11.10 43.06 -38.63
C ALA A 122 11.42 44.53 -38.97
N LYS A 123 10.59 45.48 -38.51
CA LYS A 123 10.80 46.92 -38.70
C LYS A 123 11.77 47.46 -37.64
N TYR A 124 11.57 47.12 -36.37
CA TYR A 124 12.44 47.54 -35.27
C TYR A 124 13.85 46.93 -35.35
N ALA A 125 14.00 45.70 -35.85
CA ALA A 125 15.32 45.10 -36.11
C ALA A 125 16.10 45.81 -37.24
N LYS A 126 15.41 46.39 -38.22
CA LYS A 126 16.04 47.23 -39.26
C LYS A 126 16.36 48.65 -38.79
N LEU A 127 15.55 49.20 -37.87
CA LEU A 127 15.78 50.52 -37.26
C LEU A 127 16.88 50.50 -36.18
N HIS A 128 17.15 49.33 -35.59
CA HIS A 128 18.19 49.14 -34.58
C HIS A 128 18.99 47.85 -34.83
N PRO A 129 19.83 47.78 -35.89
CA PRO A 129 20.57 46.56 -36.23
C PRO A 129 21.54 46.09 -35.13
N GLU A 130 22.05 47.03 -34.33
CA GLU A 130 22.98 46.77 -33.22
C GLU A 130 22.28 46.29 -31.92
N MET A 131 20.95 46.43 -31.81
CA MET A 131 20.25 46.02 -30.59
C MET A 131 19.98 44.52 -30.56
N SER A 132 20.23 43.91 -29.40
CA SER A 132 20.01 42.47 -29.20
C SER A 132 18.54 42.10 -29.41
N ASN A 133 18.32 40.84 -29.80
CA ASN A 133 16.98 40.29 -29.99
C ASN A 133 16.14 40.33 -28.70
N LEU A 134 16.80 40.24 -27.54
CA LEU A 134 16.21 40.33 -26.21
C LEU A 134 15.70 41.76 -25.94
N ASP A 135 16.49 42.78 -26.27
CA ASP A 135 16.18 44.19 -26.00
C ASP A 135 15.13 44.74 -26.96
N LEU A 136 15.18 44.35 -28.23
CA LEU A 136 14.08 44.55 -29.17
C LEU A 136 12.75 43.96 -28.63
N THR A 137 12.81 42.81 -27.95
CA THR A 137 11.62 42.18 -27.35
C THR A 137 11.14 42.92 -26.09
N LYS A 138 12.03 43.42 -25.22
CA LYS A 138 11.68 44.30 -24.09
C LYS A 138 10.98 45.58 -24.59
N ILE A 139 11.55 46.22 -25.62
CA ILE A 139 11.02 47.46 -26.22
C ILE A 139 9.65 47.22 -26.85
N LEU A 140 9.46 46.15 -27.61
CA LEU A 140 8.17 45.84 -28.21
C LEU A 140 7.11 45.44 -27.17
N SER A 141 7.49 44.76 -26.08
CA SER A 141 6.57 44.50 -24.96
C SER A 141 6.11 45.81 -24.29
N LYS A 142 7.04 46.74 -24.03
CA LYS A 142 6.71 48.07 -23.50
C LYS A 142 5.81 48.85 -24.47
N LYS A 143 6.16 48.90 -25.77
CA LYS A 143 5.38 49.58 -26.81
C LYS A 143 3.98 48.99 -27.00
N TYR A 144 3.78 47.68 -26.80
CA TYR A 144 2.45 47.08 -26.84
C TYR A 144 1.58 47.49 -25.65
N LYS A 145 2.16 47.57 -24.44
CA LYS A 145 1.46 48.08 -23.25
C LYS A 145 1.04 49.54 -23.43
N GLU A 146 1.93 50.35 -24.02
CA GLU A 146 1.71 51.77 -24.35
C GLU A 146 0.74 52.03 -25.52
N LEU A 147 0.24 51.01 -26.24
CA LEU A 147 -0.74 51.23 -27.31
C LEU A 147 -2.10 51.70 -26.74
N PRO A 148 -2.76 52.70 -27.34
CA PRO A 148 -4.18 52.98 -27.09
C PRO A 148 -5.03 51.74 -27.38
N ASP A 149 -6.07 51.49 -26.59
CA ASP A 149 -6.82 50.23 -26.65
C ASP A 149 -7.55 50.02 -27.98
N ARG A 150 -8.04 51.10 -28.63
CA ARG A 150 -8.55 51.07 -30.02
C ARG A 150 -7.52 50.59 -31.07
N LYS A 151 -6.22 50.60 -30.75
CA LYS A 151 -5.15 49.98 -31.57
C LYS A 151 -4.80 48.56 -31.13
N LYS A 152 -5.02 48.20 -29.86
CA LYS A 152 -4.94 46.82 -29.37
C LYS A 152 -6.10 45.97 -29.90
N GLU A 153 -7.31 46.54 -29.91
CA GLU A 153 -8.59 46.00 -30.36
C GLU A 153 -8.50 45.34 -31.75
N LYS A 154 -7.80 45.95 -32.72
CA LYS A 154 -7.52 45.31 -34.02
C LYS A 154 -6.87 43.94 -33.85
N TYR A 155 -5.78 43.86 -33.06
CA TYR A 155 -5.06 42.62 -32.83
C TYR A 155 -5.87 41.62 -31.97
N VAL A 156 -6.82 42.09 -31.16
CA VAL A 156 -7.80 41.24 -30.45
C VAL A 156 -8.79 40.62 -31.43
N ASN A 157 -9.42 41.42 -32.29
CA ASN A 157 -10.40 40.95 -33.27
C ASN A 157 -9.76 40.05 -34.33
N ASP A 158 -8.52 40.34 -34.74
CA ASP A 158 -7.72 39.46 -35.60
C ASP A 158 -7.40 38.12 -34.94
N PHE A 159 -7.17 38.08 -33.62
CA PHE A 159 -6.96 36.84 -32.86
C PHE A 159 -8.25 36.05 -32.65
N LEU A 160 -9.38 36.70 -32.37
CA LEU A 160 -10.68 36.04 -32.18
C LEU A 160 -11.13 35.32 -33.46
N ARG A 161 -11.10 36.03 -34.60
CA ARG A 161 -11.41 35.47 -35.92
C ARG A 161 -10.51 34.28 -36.27
N GLU A 162 -9.22 34.36 -35.94
CA GLU A 162 -8.31 33.23 -36.15
C GLU A 162 -8.53 32.08 -35.16
N LYS A 163 -8.96 32.36 -33.92
CA LYS A 163 -9.39 31.32 -32.95
C LYS A 163 -10.62 30.57 -33.44
N GLU A 164 -11.60 31.25 -34.02
CA GLU A 164 -12.77 30.62 -34.66
C GLU A 164 -12.34 29.71 -35.83
N SER A 165 -11.51 30.22 -36.75
CA SER A 165 -10.99 29.42 -37.86
C SER A 165 -10.14 28.22 -37.40
N PHE A 166 -9.37 28.38 -36.32
CA PHE A 166 -8.59 27.31 -35.70
C PHE A 166 -9.50 26.24 -35.08
N VAL A 167 -10.59 26.63 -34.42
CA VAL A 167 -11.58 25.67 -33.88
C VAL A 167 -12.26 24.90 -35.02
N LEU A 168 -12.68 25.58 -36.10
CA LEU A 168 -13.29 24.91 -37.26
C LEU A 168 -12.30 23.94 -37.94
N ASN A 169 -11.08 24.38 -38.21
CA ASN A 169 -10.04 23.51 -38.79
C ASN A 169 -9.63 22.37 -37.85
N MET A 170 -9.70 22.56 -36.53
CA MET A 170 -9.44 21.51 -35.52
C MET A 170 -10.59 20.53 -35.38
N LEU A 171 -11.84 20.91 -35.71
CA LEU A 171 -12.95 19.98 -35.87
C LEU A 171 -12.78 19.17 -37.16
N LYS A 172 -12.48 19.84 -38.28
CA LYS A 172 -12.23 19.15 -39.57
C LYS A 172 -11.05 18.17 -39.49
N PHE A 173 -9.94 18.57 -38.88
CA PHE A 173 -8.79 17.68 -38.65
C PHE A 173 -9.15 16.45 -37.79
N LYS A 174 -10.13 16.55 -36.88
CA LYS A 174 -10.63 15.43 -36.08
C LYS A 174 -11.55 14.48 -36.85
N GLU A 175 -12.19 14.97 -37.90
CA GLU A 175 -13.05 14.20 -38.80
C GLU A 175 -12.23 13.50 -39.88
N GLU A 176 -11.19 14.16 -40.41
CA GLU A 176 -10.30 13.64 -41.46
C GLU A 176 -9.19 12.71 -40.93
N HIS A 177 -8.82 12.79 -39.65
CA HIS A 177 -7.72 12.00 -39.06
C HIS A 177 -8.04 11.38 -37.68
N PRO A 178 -9.12 10.59 -37.52
CA PRO A 178 -9.53 10.01 -36.23
C PRO A 178 -8.40 9.20 -35.54
N ASP A 179 -7.77 8.29 -36.27
CA ASP A 179 -6.71 7.37 -35.81
C ASP A 179 -5.50 8.08 -35.17
N LEU A 180 -5.22 9.31 -35.60
CA LEU A 180 -4.10 10.12 -35.09
C LEU A 180 -4.41 10.81 -33.75
N LEU A 181 -5.70 11.01 -33.44
CA LEU A 181 -6.15 11.63 -32.19
C LEU A 181 -6.54 10.61 -31.14
N GLU A 182 -7.13 9.47 -31.53
CA GLU A 182 -7.65 8.43 -30.64
C GLU A 182 -6.62 7.97 -29.59
N SER A 183 -5.36 7.86 -30.00
CA SER A 183 -4.24 7.47 -29.12
C SER A 183 -3.63 8.61 -28.29
N THR A 184 -4.07 9.87 -28.43
CA THR A 184 -3.54 10.99 -27.62
C THR A 184 -4.31 11.24 -26.34
N GLY A 185 -5.58 10.81 -26.28
CA GLY A 185 -6.29 10.65 -25.01
C GLY A 185 -6.10 9.24 -24.47
N LYS A 186 -6.01 9.08 -23.14
CA LYS A 186 -6.13 7.78 -22.46
C LYS A 186 -7.60 7.30 -22.45
N LYS A 187 -8.25 7.33 -23.63
CA LYS A 187 -9.71 7.31 -23.87
C LYS A 187 -10.13 6.70 -25.23
N GLY A 188 -9.19 6.15 -26.00
CA GLY A 188 -9.43 5.61 -27.35
C GLY A 188 -9.66 4.09 -27.41
N SER A 189 -9.19 3.34 -26.42
CA SER A 189 -9.67 1.96 -26.21
C SER A 189 -11.01 1.99 -25.47
N ASN A 190 -11.82 0.94 -25.61
CA ASN A 190 -13.09 0.75 -24.89
C ASN A 190 -12.93 0.61 -23.34
N VAL A 191 -11.73 0.81 -22.81
CA VAL A 191 -11.42 0.82 -21.38
C VAL A 191 -12.19 1.97 -20.70
N PRO A 192 -13.00 1.71 -19.65
CA PRO A 192 -13.73 2.74 -18.91
C PRO A 192 -12.85 3.87 -18.37
N GLU A 193 -13.37 5.11 -18.34
CA GLU A 193 -12.66 6.26 -17.73
C GLU A 193 -12.46 6.06 -16.21
N LYS A 194 -11.24 6.33 -15.73
CA LYS A 194 -10.92 6.26 -14.29
C LYS A 194 -11.78 7.23 -13.45
N PRO A 195 -12.23 6.81 -12.25
CA PRO A 195 -13.18 7.56 -11.43
C PRO A 195 -12.52 8.80 -10.81
N LYS A 196 -13.30 9.87 -10.66
CA LYS A 196 -12.79 11.19 -10.24
C LYS A 196 -12.77 11.33 -8.73
N THR A 197 -11.73 11.97 -8.19
CA THR A 197 -11.58 12.22 -6.75
C THR A 197 -12.68 13.17 -6.24
N PRO A 198 -12.95 13.22 -4.92
CA PRO A 198 -13.97 14.12 -4.37
C PRO A 198 -13.67 15.59 -4.70
N GLN A 199 -12.40 15.99 -4.61
CA GLN A 199 -11.94 17.32 -4.99
C GLN A 199 -12.13 17.60 -6.47
N GLN A 200 -11.83 16.66 -7.37
CA GLN A 200 -12.05 16.83 -8.82
C GLN A 200 -13.55 16.95 -9.16
N LEU A 201 -14.42 16.18 -8.51
CA LEU A 201 -15.86 16.24 -8.74
C LEU A 201 -16.46 17.57 -8.28
N TRP A 202 -16.03 18.07 -7.11
CA TRP A 202 -16.41 19.40 -6.65
C TRP A 202 -15.82 20.51 -7.54
N TYR A 203 -14.54 20.43 -7.90
CA TYR A 203 -13.87 21.42 -8.75
C TYR A 203 -14.56 21.53 -10.11
N ASN A 204 -14.93 20.42 -10.75
CA ASN A 204 -15.64 20.44 -12.03
C ASN A 204 -17.07 21.00 -11.93
N HIS A 205 -17.74 20.81 -10.78
CA HIS A 205 -19.03 21.44 -10.49
C HIS A 205 -18.89 22.96 -10.36
N GLU A 206 -17.95 23.42 -9.53
CA GLU A 206 -17.75 24.85 -9.30
C GLU A 206 -17.09 25.57 -10.49
N LYS A 207 -16.20 24.93 -11.27
CA LYS A 207 -15.58 25.50 -12.49
C LYS A 207 -16.67 25.94 -13.48
N LYS A 208 -17.74 25.15 -13.64
CA LYS A 208 -18.91 25.53 -14.45
C LYS A 208 -19.70 26.71 -13.85
N ALA A 209 -19.92 26.74 -12.55
CA ALA A 209 -20.66 27.84 -11.89
C ALA A 209 -19.85 29.16 -11.86
N TYR A 210 -18.54 29.06 -11.67
CA TYR A 210 -17.61 30.18 -11.63
C TYR A 210 -17.44 30.80 -13.02
N LEU A 211 -17.20 29.98 -14.06
CA LEU A 211 -17.07 30.47 -15.44
C LEU A 211 -18.36 31.12 -15.97
N LYS A 212 -19.54 30.70 -15.47
CA LYS A 212 -20.83 31.36 -15.78
C LYS A 212 -20.96 32.76 -15.15
N THR A 213 -20.18 33.08 -14.13
CA THR A 213 -20.21 34.38 -13.42
C THR A 213 -18.98 35.24 -13.67
N HIS A 214 -17.87 34.65 -14.15
CA HIS A 214 -16.60 35.28 -14.45
C HIS A 214 -16.07 34.68 -15.77
N SER A 215 -16.68 35.07 -16.89
CA SER A 215 -16.40 34.49 -18.22
C SER A 215 -15.05 34.88 -18.80
N ASP A 216 -14.38 35.85 -18.18
CA ASP A 216 -13.07 36.42 -18.50
C ASP A 216 -11.94 35.91 -17.59
N ALA A 217 -12.28 35.24 -16.47
CA ALA A 217 -11.30 34.78 -15.49
C ALA A 217 -10.36 33.70 -16.05
N THR A 218 -9.06 33.83 -15.75
CA THR A 218 -8.07 32.87 -16.25
C THR A 218 -8.14 31.53 -15.53
N THR A 219 -7.74 30.45 -16.21
CA THR A 219 -7.67 29.09 -15.64
C THR A 219 -6.88 29.04 -14.32
N LYS A 220 -5.86 29.89 -14.18
CA LYS A 220 -5.09 30.01 -12.94
C LYS A 220 -5.90 30.62 -11.79
N GLU A 221 -6.63 31.71 -12.04
CA GLU A 221 -7.46 32.35 -11.02
C GLU A 221 -8.62 31.44 -10.58
N ILE A 222 -9.19 30.67 -11.50
CA ILE A 222 -10.18 29.62 -11.22
C ILE A 222 -9.55 28.52 -10.33
N LYS A 223 -8.35 28.02 -10.67
CA LYS A 223 -7.62 26.99 -9.91
C LYS A 223 -7.25 27.48 -8.50
N ASP A 224 -6.71 28.68 -8.38
CA ASP A 224 -6.28 29.29 -7.11
C ASP A 224 -7.47 29.65 -6.19
N SER A 225 -8.60 30.13 -6.75
CA SER A 225 -9.78 30.51 -5.97
C SER A 225 -10.59 29.28 -5.51
N LEU A 226 -10.81 28.31 -6.39
CA LEU A 226 -11.51 27.07 -6.02
C LEU A 226 -10.64 26.19 -5.12
N GLY A 227 -9.32 26.12 -5.34
CA GLY A 227 -8.41 25.41 -4.43
C GLY A 227 -8.52 25.88 -2.97
N LYS A 228 -8.63 27.20 -2.76
CA LYS A 228 -8.87 27.80 -1.43
C LYS A 228 -10.27 27.49 -0.89
N ARG A 229 -11.31 27.50 -1.73
CA ARG A 229 -12.67 27.12 -1.30
C ARG A 229 -12.74 25.65 -0.85
N TRP A 230 -12.03 24.73 -1.49
CA TRP A 230 -12.00 23.31 -1.10
C TRP A 230 -11.45 23.08 0.31
N THR A 231 -10.37 23.76 0.67
CA THR A 231 -9.78 23.67 2.03
C THR A 231 -10.66 24.32 3.10
N GLN A 232 -11.59 25.19 2.71
CA GLN A 232 -12.58 25.86 3.57
C GLN A 232 -13.97 25.19 3.58
N LEU A 233 -14.21 24.14 2.78
CA LEU A 233 -15.49 23.42 2.84
C LEU A 233 -15.68 22.75 4.22
N SER A 234 -16.90 22.86 4.75
CA SER A 234 -17.30 22.09 5.92
C SER A 234 -17.38 20.59 5.62
N ASP A 235 -17.14 19.77 6.64
CA ASP A 235 -17.06 18.32 6.53
C ASP A 235 -18.34 17.69 5.92
N LYS A 236 -19.53 18.17 6.28
CA LYS A 236 -20.80 17.76 5.66
C LYS A 236 -20.87 18.06 4.16
N LYS A 237 -20.21 19.12 3.67
CA LYS A 237 -20.10 19.42 2.24
C LYS A 237 -19.05 18.54 1.55
N ARG A 238 -17.92 18.26 2.19
CA ARG A 238 -16.91 17.32 1.67
C ARG A 238 -17.47 15.91 1.53
N LEU A 239 -18.17 15.43 2.55
CA LEU A 239 -18.75 14.09 2.59
C LEU A 239 -19.65 13.80 1.38
N LYS A 240 -20.48 14.76 0.95
CA LYS A 240 -21.30 14.64 -0.27
C LYS A 240 -20.47 14.27 -1.51
N TRP A 241 -19.27 14.82 -1.65
CA TRP A 241 -18.37 14.54 -2.77
C TRP A 241 -17.55 13.25 -2.55
N ILE A 242 -17.26 12.89 -1.30
CA ILE A 242 -16.65 11.61 -0.93
C ILE A 242 -17.58 10.46 -1.30
N SER A 243 -18.84 10.51 -0.87
CA SER A 243 -19.87 9.53 -1.26
C SER A 243 -20.04 9.46 -2.78
N LYS A 244 -20.08 10.61 -3.47
CA LYS A 244 -20.21 10.62 -4.95
C LYS A 244 -18.98 10.07 -5.68
N SER A 245 -17.78 10.27 -5.14
CA SER A 245 -16.55 9.70 -5.70
C SER A 245 -16.50 8.17 -5.52
N LEU A 246 -16.91 7.66 -4.35
CA LEU A 246 -17.01 6.23 -4.10
C LEU A 246 -18.09 5.55 -4.96
N GLU A 247 -19.24 6.20 -5.16
CA GLU A 247 -20.28 5.71 -6.05
C GLU A 247 -19.76 5.58 -7.50
N GLN A 248 -19.02 6.58 -7.99
CA GLN A 248 -18.36 6.48 -9.30
C GLN A 248 -17.23 5.44 -9.33
N HIS A 249 -16.55 5.19 -8.21
CA HIS A 249 -15.55 4.13 -8.12
C HIS A 249 -16.19 2.75 -8.24
N LYS A 250 -17.31 2.49 -7.54
CA LYS A 250 -18.07 1.25 -7.67
C LYS A 250 -18.54 1.01 -9.11
N GLN A 251 -19.15 2.02 -9.73
CA GLN A 251 -19.60 1.95 -11.13
C GLN A 251 -18.45 1.77 -12.13
N TYR A 252 -17.22 2.16 -11.77
CA TYR A 252 -16.01 1.88 -12.55
C TYR A 252 -15.50 0.46 -12.34
N GLU A 253 -15.47 -0.04 -11.09
CA GLU A 253 -15.10 -1.42 -10.76
C GLU A 253 -16.04 -2.45 -11.43
N GLU A 254 -17.34 -2.15 -11.50
CA GLU A 254 -18.33 -2.98 -12.20
C GLU A 254 -18.05 -3.02 -13.71
N LYS A 255 -17.96 -1.86 -14.37
CA LYS A 255 -17.66 -1.77 -15.82
C LYS A 255 -16.29 -2.32 -16.19
N MET A 256 -15.30 -2.22 -15.30
CA MET A 256 -13.97 -2.78 -15.54
C MET A 256 -13.96 -4.30 -15.43
N ARG A 257 -14.80 -4.89 -14.57
CA ARG A 257 -15.03 -6.34 -14.52
C ARG A 257 -15.67 -6.84 -15.81
N GLU A 258 -16.73 -6.17 -16.27
CA GLU A 258 -17.38 -6.46 -17.56
C GLU A 258 -16.39 -6.35 -18.73
N PHE A 259 -15.57 -5.30 -18.74
CA PHE A 259 -14.54 -5.08 -19.76
C PHE A 259 -13.45 -6.16 -19.75
N ILE A 260 -12.92 -6.56 -18.58
CA ILE A 260 -11.94 -7.65 -18.47
C ILE A 260 -12.54 -8.96 -19.00
N GLN A 261 -13.80 -9.25 -18.68
CA GLN A 261 -14.48 -10.45 -19.16
C GLN A 261 -14.69 -10.46 -20.68
N GLN A 262 -14.82 -9.28 -21.30
CA GLN A 262 -14.95 -9.11 -22.75
C GLN A 262 -13.60 -9.05 -23.49
N HIS A 263 -12.51 -8.74 -22.78
CA HIS A 263 -11.17 -8.55 -23.34
C HIS A 263 -10.07 -9.33 -22.58
N PRO A 264 -10.14 -10.68 -22.52
CA PRO A 264 -9.13 -11.50 -21.85
C PRO A 264 -7.72 -11.37 -22.48
N GLU A 265 -7.62 -10.96 -23.74
CA GLU A 265 -6.36 -10.75 -24.46
C GLU A 265 -5.51 -9.58 -23.93
N LEU A 266 -6.09 -8.68 -23.13
CA LEU A 266 -5.41 -7.46 -22.66
C LEU A 266 -4.62 -7.64 -21.35
N ASN A 267 -4.66 -8.83 -20.71
CA ASN A 267 -3.91 -9.15 -19.47
C ASN A 267 -4.05 -8.11 -18.33
N MET A 268 -5.18 -7.40 -18.27
CA MET A 268 -5.42 -6.34 -17.28
C MET A 268 -5.73 -6.95 -15.90
N THR A 269 -4.89 -6.69 -14.90
CA THR A 269 -5.08 -7.26 -13.56
C THR A 269 -6.19 -6.53 -12.78
N GLN A 270 -6.88 -7.25 -11.88
CA GLN A 270 -7.85 -6.62 -10.98
C GLN A 270 -7.17 -5.59 -10.05
N GLU A 271 -5.91 -5.80 -9.66
CA GLU A 271 -5.18 -4.93 -8.72
C GLU A 271 -4.86 -3.54 -9.30
N ASP A 272 -4.74 -3.42 -10.62
CA ASP A 272 -4.53 -2.13 -11.29
C ASP A 272 -5.74 -1.18 -11.23
N ILE A 273 -6.92 -1.74 -11.00
CA ILE A 273 -8.21 -1.05 -11.01
C ILE A 273 -8.57 -0.52 -9.61
N VAL A 274 -8.22 -1.23 -8.53
CA VAL A 274 -8.65 -0.90 -7.13
C VAL A 274 -7.91 0.28 -6.48
N LYS A 275 -7.32 1.18 -7.28
CA LYS A 275 -6.50 2.32 -6.79
C LYS A 275 -7.43 3.45 -6.28
N SER A 276 -7.80 3.33 -5.00
CA SER A 276 -8.79 4.14 -4.27
C SER A 276 -8.69 5.66 -4.51
N THR A 277 -9.83 6.29 -4.85
CA THR A 277 -9.97 7.74 -5.14
C THR A 277 -9.86 8.68 -3.93
N LEU A 278 -9.82 8.15 -2.70
CA LEU A 278 -9.86 8.95 -1.48
C LEU A 278 -8.47 9.17 -0.89
N THR A 279 -8.14 10.43 -0.59
CA THR A 279 -6.99 10.75 0.26
C THR A 279 -7.19 10.22 1.67
N LYS A 280 -6.08 10.06 2.42
CA LYS A 280 -6.12 9.62 3.83
C LYS A 280 -7.04 10.46 4.70
N ALA A 281 -7.13 11.78 4.47
CA ALA A 281 -7.99 12.68 5.23
C ALA A 281 -9.48 12.51 4.88
N GLU A 282 -9.81 12.32 3.61
CA GLU A 282 -11.18 12.04 3.15
C GLU A 282 -11.67 10.68 3.64
N ARG A 283 -10.80 9.67 3.61
CA ARG A 283 -11.05 8.34 4.18
C ARG A 283 -11.32 8.41 5.69
N GLN A 284 -10.45 9.09 6.46
CA GLN A 284 -10.68 9.31 7.90
C GLN A 284 -11.97 10.10 8.18
N LEU A 285 -12.37 11.02 7.30
CA LEU A 285 -13.64 11.74 7.42
C LEU A 285 -14.85 10.83 7.15
N LYS A 286 -14.78 9.91 6.18
CA LYS A 286 -15.81 8.88 5.97
C LYS A 286 -15.85 7.91 7.15
N ASP A 287 -14.73 7.31 7.52
CA ASP A 287 -14.60 6.37 8.65
C ASP A 287 -15.31 6.93 9.91
N LYS A 288 -15.04 8.20 10.24
CA LYS A 288 -15.65 8.89 11.38
C LYS A 288 -17.14 9.19 11.22
N PHE A 289 -17.64 9.41 10.00
CA PHE A 289 -19.07 9.62 9.75
C PHE A 289 -19.86 8.30 9.83
N ASP A 290 -19.29 7.23 9.28
CA ASP A 290 -19.89 5.88 9.28
C ASP A 290 -19.89 5.24 10.69
N GLY A 291 -19.16 5.83 11.65
CA GLY A 291 -19.07 5.34 13.03
C GLY A 291 -17.96 4.30 13.26
N ARG A 292 -17.03 4.11 12.31
CA ARG A 292 -15.89 3.19 12.42
C ARG A 292 -15.02 3.59 13.64
N PRO A 293 -14.82 2.71 14.64
CA PRO A 293 -14.08 3.08 15.85
C PRO A 293 -12.61 3.49 15.59
N ASP A 294 -12.18 4.55 16.26
CA ASP A 294 -10.81 5.08 16.20
C ASP A 294 -9.81 4.10 16.85
N LYS A 295 -8.69 3.81 16.17
CA LYS A 295 -7.67 2.88 16.68
C LYS A 295 -6.97 3.45 17.93
N PRO A 296 -6.98 2.73 19.07
CA PRO A 296 -6.42 3.23 20.32
C PRO A 296 -4.89 3.34 20.27
N PRO A 297 -4.29 4.21 21.10
CA PRO A 297 -2.83 4.32 21.21
C PRO A 297 -2.17 2.97 21.53
N SER A 298 -0.99 2.74 20.94
CA SER A 298 -0.40 1.39 20.85
C SER A 298 0.24 0.87 22.14
N ASN A 299 0.64 1.75 23.06
CA ASN A 299 1.24 1.43 24.36
C ASN A 299 0.98 2.56 25.39
N GLY A 300 1.34 2.33 26.65
CA GLY A 300 1.15 3.30 27.74
C GLY A 300 1.79 4.67 27.50
N TYR A 301 2.97 4.73 26.87
CA TYR A 301 3.58 6.01 26.48
C TYR A 301 2.72 6.75 25.46
N SER A 302 2.15 6.04 24.48
CA SER A 302 1.30 6.64 23.45
C SER A 302 -0.05 7.10 24.02
N MET A 303 -0.60 6.39 25.02
CA MET A 303 -1.76 6.85 25.80
C MET A 303 -1.44 8.16 26.52
N PHE A 304 -0.34 8.22 27.26
CA PHE A 304 0.11 9.43 27.95
C PHE A 304 0.32 10.60 26.97
N CYS A 305 0.94 10.35 25.82
CA CYS A 305 1.11 11.34 24.76
C CYS A 305 -0.23 11.88 24.25
N ALA A 306 -1.22 11.03 24.00
CA ALA A 306 -2.54 11.44 23.52
C ALA A 306 -3.28 12.34 24.52
N GLU A 307 -3.25 11.99 25.81
CA GLU A 307 -3.90 12.76 26.88
C GLU A 307 -3.16 14.09 27.17
N LEU A 308 -1.84 14.12 27.02
CA LEU A 308 -1.07 15.36 27.18
C LEU A 308 -1.17 16.29 25.96
N MET A 309 -1.39 15.75 24.75
CA MET A 309 -1.64 16.56 23.55
C MET A 309 -3.05 17.14 23.50
N SER A 310 -4.06 16.43 24.03
CA SER A 310 -5.44 16.93 24.05
C SER A 310 -5.66 18.08 25.03
N SER A 311 -4.82 18.18 26.08
CA SER A 311 -4.87 19.20 27.12
C SER A 311 -4.04 20.46 26.85
N MET A 312 -3.02 20.41 25.98
CA MET A 312 -2.13 21.54 25.69
C MET A 312 -2.27 22.07 24.25
N LYS A 313 -3.49 22.41 23.81
CA LYS A 313 -3.81 22.66 22.40
C LYS A 313 -3.01 23.82 21.78
N ASP A 314 -2.68 24.84 22.56
CA ASP A 314 -2.06 26.10 22.12
C ASP A 314 -0.55 25.99 21.88
N VAL A 315 0.09 24.92 22.37
CA VAL A 315 1.51 24.64 22.16
C VAL A 315 1.73 23.93 20.81
N PRO A 316 2.71 24.31 19.98
CA PRO A 316 3.02 23.65 18.70
C PRO A 316 3.24 22.14 18.83
N SER A 317 2.76 21.36 17.85
CA SER A 317 2.69 19.88 18.00
C SER A 317 4.06 19.18 18.12
N THR A 318 5.12 19.80 17.61
CA THR A 318 6.52 19.39 17.81
C THR A 318 6.94 19.56 19.26
N GLU A 319 6.67 20.71 19.86
CA GLU A 319 6.97 21.02 21.27
C GLU A 319 6.13 20.17 22.22
N ARG A 320 4.83 19.92 21.90
CA ARG A 320 4.00 18.97 22.66
C ARG A 320 4.64 17.60 22.75
N MET A 321 5.20 17.07 21.66
CA MET A 321 5.88 15.77 21.64
C MET A 321 7.15 15.78 22.50
N VAL A 322 7.93 16.87 22.49
CA VAL A 322 9.09 17.04 23.39
C VAL A 322 8.65 17.01 24.85
N MET A 323 7.60 17.77 25.21
CA MET A 323 7.03 17.83 26.56
C MET A 323 6.50 16.46 27.03
N CYS A 324 5.88 15.69 26.13
CA CYS A 324 5.49 14.29 26.41
C CYS A 324 6.71 13.44 26.77
N SER A 325 7.78 13.50 25.97
CA SER A 325 8.99 12.71 26.20
C SER A 325 9.73 13.08 27.49
N GLN A 326 9.68 14.35 27.90
CA GLN A 326 10.29 14.83 29.14
C GLN A 326 9.49 14.40 30.37
N ARG A 327 8.17 14.65 30.39
CA ARG A 327 7.31 14.27 31.52
C ARG A 327 7.24 12.74 31.70
N TRP A 328 7.19 11.96 30.61
CA TRP A 328 7.22 10.49 30.71
C TRP A 328 8.51 9.96 31.35
N LYS A 329 9.66 10.60 31.14
CA LYS A 329 10.90 10.22 31.84
C LYS A 329 10.79 10.44 33.36
N GLN A 330 10.10 11.50 33.78
CA GLN A 330 9.92 11.88 35.20
C GLN A 330 8.88 11.02 35.94
N LEU A 331 7.91 10.42 35.24
CA LEU A 331 6.90 9.53 35.87
C LEU A 331 7.54 8.30 36.53
N LYS A 332 6.99 7.89 37.68
CA LYS A 332 7.33 6.64 38.39
C LYS A 332 6.83 5.42 37.63
N GLN A 333 7.38 4.25 37.93
CA GLN A 333 6.99 3.02 37.22
C GLN A 333 5.51 2.68 37.42
N CYS A 334 4.98 2.80 38.64
CA CYS A 334 3.55 2.57 38.92
C CYS A 334 2.61 3.48 38.12
N GLU A 335 3.02 4.72 37.82
CA GLU A 335 2.25 5.64 36.96
C GLU A 335 2.30 5.15 35.50
N LYS A 336 3.48 4.77 35.00
CA LYS A 336 3.67 4.18 33.66
C LYS A 336 2.85 2.90 33.47
N ASP A 337 2.82 2.04 34.48
CA ASP A 337 2.02 0.81 34.52
C ASP A 337 0.51 1.12 34.49
N SER A 338 0.07 2.22 35.11
CA SER A 338 -1.33 2.67 35.05
C SER A 338 -1.73 3.10 33.63
N TYR A 339 -0.86 3.82 32.91
CA TYR A 339 -1.08 4.16 31.51
C TYR A 339 -1.04 2.94 30.59
N GLN A 340 -0.19 1.95 30.88
CA GLN A 340 -0.16 0.68 30.16
C GLN A 340 -1.46 -0.13 30.36
N LYS A 341 -1.97 -0.23 31.59
CA LYS A 341 -3.28 -0.86 31.87
C LYS A 341 -4.43 -0.13 31.17
N ARG A 342 -4.43 1.22 31.16
CA ARG A 342 -5.44 2.01 30.44
C ARG A 342 -5.31 1.88 28.91
N CYS A 343 -4.11 1.64 28.38
CA CYS A 343 -3.90 1.27 26.98
C CYS A 343 -4.51 -0.11 26.64
N GLU A 344 -4.27 -1.11 27.49
CA GLU A 344 -4.79 -2.47 27.31
C GLU A 344 -6.31 -2.52 27.44
N GLN A 345 -6.89 -1.75 28.35
CA GLN A 345 -8.33 -1.59 28.49
C GLN A 345 -8.95 -0.96 27.23
N LYS A 346 -8.39 0.15 26.72
CA LYS A 346 -8.88 0.76 25.47
C LYS A 346 -8.74 -0.12 24.22
N LYS A 347 -7.81 -1.07 24.21
CA LYS A 347 -7.72 -2.07 23.12
C LYS A 347 -8.91 -3.02 23.14
N LYS A 348 -9.28 -3.53 24.32
CA LYS A 348 -10.46 -4.40 24.48
C LYS A 348 -11.77 -3.66 24.16
N GLU A 349 -11.88 -2.40 24.57
CA GLU A 349 -13.01 -1.54 24.22
C GLU A 349 -13.11 -1.35 22.70
N TYR A 350 -12.00 -1.02 22.03
CA TYR A 350 -11.93 -0.95 20.57
C TYR A 350 -12.23 -2.30 19.89
N GLU A 351 -11.77 -3.43 20.43
CA GLU A 351 -12.07 -4.76 19.88
C GLU A 351 -13.58 -5.07 19.94
N VAL A 352 -14.24 -4.75 21.06
CA VAL A 352 -15.70 -4.89 21.21
C VAL A 352 -16.47 -3.94 20.29
N ASP A 353 -16.11 -2.66 20.25
CA ASP A 353 -16.79 -1.67 19.42
C ASP A 353 -16.52 -1.90 17.91
N MET A 354 -15.34 -2.36 17.52
CA MET A 354 -15.02 -2.71 16.13
C MET A 354 -15.78 -3.96 15.68
N ASN A 355 -15.94 -4.97 16.55
CA ASN A 355 -16.80 -6.12 16.26
C ASN A 355 -18.28 -5.68 16.15
N ARG A 356 -18.77 -4.81 17.05
CA ARG A 356 -20.12 -4.22 16.92
C ARG A 356 -20.30 -3.48 15.60
N TYR A 357 -19.31 -2.69 15.19
CA TYR A 357 -19.31 -1.96 13.92
C TYR A 357 -19.34 -2.91 12.72
N LEU A 358 -18.49 -3.95 12.70
CA LEU A 358 -18.51 -4.98 11.66
C LEU A 358 -19.88 -5.66 11.55
N CYS A 359 -20.51 -6.03 12.67
CA CYS A 359 -21.87 -6.59 12.69
C CYS A 359 -22.98 -5.60 12.26
N SER A 360 -22.68 -4.30 12.10
CA SER A 360 -23.65 -3.26 11.70
C SER A 360 -23.57 -2.86 10.22
N ILE A 361 -22.62 -3.42 9.46
CA ILE A 361 -22.39 -3.14 8.04
C ILE A 361 -22.52 -4.41 7.19
N SER A 362 -22.74 -4.24 5.88
CA SER A 362 -22.88 -5.38 4.95
C SER A 362 -21.60 -6.21 4.86
N GLU A 363 -21.76 -7.51 4.59
CA GLU A 363 -20.64 -8.47 4.53
C GLU A 363 -19.58 -8.08 3.48
N GLU A 364 -20.00 -7.48 2.36
CA GLU A 364 -19.12 -6.87 1.34
C GLU A 364 -18.17 -5.83 1.95
N GLU A 365 -18.69 -4.93 2.79
CA GLU A 365 -17.91 -3.87 3.44
C GLU A 365 -17.09 -4.43 4.62
N GLN A 366 -17.60 -5.44 5.33
CA GLN A 366 -16.82 -6.19 6.33
C GLN A 366 -15.57 -6.83 5.68
N GLN A 367 -15.74 -7.52 4.55
CA GLN A 367 -14.64 -8.13 3.80
C GLN A 367 -13.64 -7.07 3.31
N ARG A 368 -14.12 -5.93 2.76
CA ARG A 368 -13.26 -4.79 2.39
C ARG A 368 -12.42 -4.29 3.57
N ILE A 369 -13.06 -4.07 4.72
CA ILE A 369 -12.41 -3.58 5.95
C ILE A 369 -11.42 -4.60 6.53
N LEU A 370 -11.72 -5.89 6.48
CA LEU A 370 -10.81 -6.95 6.88
C LEU A 370 -9.58 -7.04 5.96
N GLY A 371 -9.77 -6.88 4.64
CA GLY A 371 -8.70 -6.75 3.66
C GLY A 371 -7.79 -5.54 3.92
N GLU A 372 -8.38 -4.35 4.13
CA GLU A 372 -7.64 -3.14 4.51
C GLU A 372 -6.81 -3.35 5.78
N GLN A 373 -7.37 -4.01 6.81
CA GLN A 373 -6.66 -4.22 8.06
C GLN A 373 -5.51 -5.24 7.93
N LYS A 374 -5.65 -6.29 7.11
CA LYS A 374 -4.56 -7.21 6.76
C LYS A 374 -3.43 -6.47 6.03
N MET A 375 -3.75 -5.69 4.99
CA MET A 375 -2.78 -4.92 4.19
C MET A 375 -1.99 -3.89 5.03
N VAL A 376 -2.65 -3.18 5.95
CA VAL A 376 -1.99 -2.19 6.82
C VAL A 376 -1.05 -2.85 7.85
N GLY A 377 -1.26 -4.12 8.20
CA GLY A 377 -0.34 -4.88 9.04
C GLY A 377 1.03 -5.10 8.39
N PHE A 378 1.05 -5.35 7.08
CA PHE A 378 2.26 -5.66 6.32
C PHE A 378 3.09 -4.40 5.97
N LYS A 379 2.42 -3.29 5.58
CA LYS A 379 3.08 -2.06 5.09
C LYS A 379 3.69 -1.15 6.18
N LYS A 380 4.13 -1.70 7.32
CA LYS A 380 4.89 -0.96 8.36
C LYS A 380 6.42 -0.97 8.13
N GLY A 381 6.87 -1.34 6.92
CA GLY A 381 8.28 -1.59 6.58
C GLY A 381 8.97 -0.56 5.67
N THR A 382 8.23 0.26 4.92
CA THR A 382 8.76 1.25 3.96
C THR A 382 7.99 2.57 4.06
N GLY A 383 8.63 3.69 3.68
CA GLY A 383 8.15 5.04 4.00
C GLY A 383 7.68 5.86 2.80
N GLY A 384 6.58 6.59 2.96
CA GLY A 384 6.21 7.73 2.10
C GLY A 384 6.66 9.06 2.70
N SER A 385 7.11 10.01 1.87
CA SER A 385 7.78 11.24 2.32
C SER A 385 7.15 12.51 1.73
N SER A 386 6.78 13.47 2.59
CA SER A 386 6.78 14.93 2.33
C SER A 386 6.05 15.72 3.43
N PRO A 387 6.32 17.02 3.63
CA PRO A 387 7.56 17.75 3.35
C PRO A 387 8.06 18.66 4.50
N ALA A 388 9.37 19.00 4.46
CA ALA A 388 10.05 20.08 5.22
C ALA A 388 10.10 19.97 6.77
N PRO A 389 10.93 20.78 7.48
CA PRO A 389 12.09 21.57 7.02
C PRO A 389 13.43 21.07 7.64
N LYS A 390 14.54 21.76 7.34
CA LYS A 390 15.91 21.46 7.82
C LYS A 390 16.02 21.51 9.36
N LYS A 391 16.62 20.49 10.01
CA LYS A 391 17.52 20.70 11.18
C LYS A 391 18.42 19.49 11.50
N SER A 392 19.51 19.81 12.21
CA SER A 392 20.64 18.98 12.64
C SER A 392 20.29 17.76 13.52
N VAL A 393 21.06 16.68 13.37
CA VAL A 393 21.06 15.53 14.30
C VAL A 393 22.29 15.57 15.22
N SER A 394 22.08 15.78 16.51
CA SER A 394 23.10 15.65 17.57
C SER A 394 23.15 14.21 18.11
N LYS A 395 24.36 13.63 18.25
CA LYS A 395 24.59 12.22 18.60
C LYS A 395 24.42 11.95 20.12
N ALA A 396 23.49 11.08 20.51
CA ALA A 396 23.37 10.54 21.87
C ALA A 396 22.96 9.05 21.90
N LYS A 397 23.55 8.26 22.80
CA LYS A 397 23.28 6.82 23.07
C LYS A 397 22.27 6.72 24.25
N ASN A 398 21.53 5.64 24.53
CA ASN A 398 21.19 4.35 23.86
C ASN A 398 19.66 4.14 24.14
N SER A 399 18.93 3.02 24.23
CA SER A 399 19.00 1.53 24.07
C SER A 399 17.52 1.05 23.96
N SER A 400 17.10 -0.21 23.80
CA SER A 400 17.74 -1.55 23.77
C SER A 400 17.22 -2.37 22.56
N GLU A 401 17.57 -3.67 22.51
CA GLU A 401 16.89 -4.72 21.72
C GLU A 401 16.68 -4.48 20.21
N LYS A 402 17.81 -4.29 19.52
CA LYS A 402 18.07 -5.02 18.26
C LYS A 402 19.58 -5.14 18.06
N PRO A 403 20.12 -6.30 17.61
CA PRO A 403 21.51 -6.40 17.22
C PRO A 403 21.83 -5.35 16.14
N LYS A 404 22.75 -4.42 16.45
CA LYS A 404 23.26 -3.49 15.45
C LYS A 404 24.12 -4.28 14.46
N ARG A 405 23.93 -4.05 13.16
CA ARG A 405 24.70 -4.70 12.08
C ARG A 405 26.21 -4.54 12.35
N PRO A 406 27.06 -5.54 11.98
CA PRO A 406 28.49 -5.51 12.28
C PRO A 406 29.16 -4.22 11.78
N ILE A 407 30.08 -3.71 12.60
CA ILE A 407 30.69 -2.40 12.42
C ILE A 407 31.85 -2.53 11.43
N SER A 408 31.73 -1.92 10.25
CA SER A 408 32.77 -1.97 9.22
C SER A 408 34.11 -1.41 9.72
N ALA A 409 35.22 -2.00 9.26
CA ALA A 409 36.59 -1.61 9.59
C ALA A 409 36.87 -0.10 9.42
N MET A 410 36.30 0.52 8.40
CA MET A 410 36.34 1.98 8.19
C MET A 410 35.68 2.74 9.35
N PHE A 411 34.52 2.27 9.84
CA PHE A 411 33.84 2.89 10.97
C PHE A 411 34.64 2.70 12.28
N ILE A 412 35.24 1.52 12.50
CA ILE A 412 36.13 1.25 13.63
C ILE A 412 37.33 2.21 13.62
N PHE A 413 38.00 2.35 12.48
CA PHE A 413 39.06 3.34 12.29
C PHE A 413 38.56 4.77 12.56
N SER A 414 37.36 5.11 12.07
CA SER A 414 36.79 6.44 12.26
C SER A 414 36.54 6.76 13.74
N GLU A 415 35.97 5.86 14.55
CA GLU A 415 35.77 6.16 15.99
C GLU A 415 37.09 6.23 16.77
N GLU A 416 38.18 5.57 16.33
CA GLU A 416 39.51 5.71 16.95
C GLU A 416 40.22 7.04 16.60
N LYS A 417 40.10 7.51 15.34
CA LYS A 417 40.82 8.71 14.88
C LYS A 417 40.04 10.02 15.01
N ARG A 418 38.71 9.99 14.89
CA ARG A 418 37.83 11.18 14.95
C ARG A 418 38.05 12.06 16.19
N PRO A 419 38.19 11.54 17.44
CA PRO A 419 38.42 12.42 18.59
C PRO A 419 39.78 13.13 18.54
N LYS A 420 40.84 12.45 18.06
CA LYS A 420 42.18 13.04 17.92
C LYS A 420 42.18 14.13 16.83
N LEU A 421 41.60 13.82 15.68
CA LEU A 421 41.52 14.73 14.55
C LEU A 421 40.60 15.95 14.83
N GLN A 422 39.56 15.80 15.66
CA GLN A 422 38.74 16.90 16.17
C GLN A 422 39.52 17.80 17.16
N GLN A 423 40.42 17.21 17.96
CA GLN A 423 41.28 17.96 18.89
C GLN A 423 42.41 18.72 18.17
N GLU A 424 42.98 18.12 17.12
CA GLU A 424 43.99 18.75 16.25
C GLU A 424 43.40 19.84 15.33
N ARG A 425 42.10 19.74 14.99
CA ARG A 425 41.38 20.65 14.09
C ARG A 425 39.97 20.96 14.61
N PRO A 426 39.84 21.75 15.70
CA PRO A 426 38.55 22.07 16.31
C PRO A 426 37.62 22.87 15.37
N ASP A 427 38.20 23.62 14.42
CA ASP A 427 37.47 24.49 13.50
C ASP A 427 36.79 23.76 12.33
N LEU A 428 37.15 22.49 12.09
CA LEU A 428 36.55 21.69 11.01
C LEU A 428 35.14 21.22 11.39
N SER A 429 34.19 21.37 10.47
CA SER A 429 32.84 20.85 10.70
C SER A 429 32.83 19.32 10.72
N ASP A 430 31.85 18.77 11.43
CA ASP A 430 31.65 17.32 11.61
C ASP A 430 31.57 16.54 10.26
N ASN A 431 31.09 17.21 9.20
CA ASN A 431 31.03 16.70 7.83
C ASN A 431 32.40 16.73 7.11
N GLU A 432 33.22 17.75 7.34
CA GLU A 432 34.57 17.84 6.78
C GLU A 432 35.51 16.86 7.47
N LEU A 433 35.41 16.75 8.80
CA LEU A 433 36.11 15.74 9.59
C LEU A 433 35.79 14.32 9.09
N THR A 434 34.52 14.04 8.79
CA THR A 434 34.08 12.75 8.25
C THR A 434 34.63 12.49 6.84
N ARG A 435 34.70 13.51 5.97
CA ARG A 435 35.34 13.41 4.65
C ARG A 435 36.87 13.26 4.72
N LEU A 436 37.52 13.91 5.68
CA LEU A 436 38.96 13.79 5.92
C LEU A 436 39.32 12.39 6.42
N LEU A 437 38.54 11.83 7.36
CA LEU A 437 38.68 10.44 7.81
C LEU A 437 38.50 9.43 6.67
N ALA A 438 37.57 9.66 5.75
CA ALA A 438 37.38 8.80 4.57
C ALA A 438 38.58 8.83 3.62
N ARG A 439 39.21 10.01 3.41
CA ARG A 439 40.47 10.13 2.66
C ARG A 439 41.60 9.38 3.39
N MET A 440 41.84 9.71 4.67
CA MET A 440 42.87 9.06 5.49
C MET A 440 42.73 7.52 5.53
N TRP A 441 41.51 6.99 5.50
CA TRP A 441 41.27 5.54 5.40
C TRP A 441 41.68 4.97 4.04
N ASN A 442 41.32 5.63 2.94
CA ASN A 442 41.73 5.21 1.60
C ASN A 442 43.26 5.25 1.46
N ASP A 443 43.89 6.28 2.03
CA ASP A 443 45.34 6.54 2.02
C ASP A 443 46.12 5.63 3.00
N LEU A 444 45.46 4.85 3.88
CA LEU A 444 46.15 3.86 4.71
C LEU A 444 46.76 2.74 3.84
N ALA A 445 48.05 2.47 4.01
CA ALA A 445 48.67 1.24 3.50
C ALA A 445 47.92 -0.01 4.02
N ASP A 446 47.79 -1.05 3.19
CA ASP A 446 46.85 -2.15 3.46
C ASP A 446 47.17 -2.93 4.75
N LYS A 447 48.44 -3.07 5.13
CA LYS A 447 48.85 -3.62 6.45
C LYS A 447 48.23 -2.88 7.65
N LYS A 448 47.88 -1.59 7.49
CA LYS A 448 47.17 -0.80 8.51
C LYS A 448 45.65 -0.97 8.40
N LYS A 449 45.08 -1.07 7.20
CA LYS A 449 43.65 -1.40 6.99
C LYS A 449 43.30 -2.79 7.52
N GLU A 450 44.19 -3.76 7.30
CA GLU A 450 44.09 -5.16 7.72
C GLU A 450 43.88 -5.31 9.24
N LYS A 451 44.58 -4.52 10.07
CA LYS A 451 44.33 -4.46 11.51
C LYS A 451 42.85 -4.20 11.85
N TYR A 452 42.22 -3.26 11.14
CA TYR A 452 40.80 -2.92 11.37
C TYR A 452 39.85 -3.94 10.73
N LYS A 453 40.21 -4.57 9.59
CA LYS A 453 39.47 -5.70 9.00
C LYS A 453 39.44 -6.90 9.96
N ASN A 454 40.55 -7.20 10.62
CA ASN A 454 40.63 -8.27 11.62
C ASN A 454 39.79 -7.92 12.87
N LEU A 455 39.74 -6.64 13.27
CA LEU A 455 38.85 -6.19 14.35
C LEU A 455 37.36 -6.27 13.97
N GLU A 456 37.00 -5.92 12.73
CA GLU A 456 35.64 -6.14 12.18
C GLU A 456 35.27 -7.63 12.20
N ALA A 457 36.17 -8.51 11.75
CA ALA A 457 35.95 -9.96 11.75
C ALA A 457 35.73 -10.52 13.16
N VAL A 458 36.52 -10.10 14.15
CA VAL A 458 36.37 -10.51 15.56
C VAL A 458 35.05 -10.01 16.14
N LEU A 459 34.70 -8.73 15.96
CA LEU A 459 33.43 -8.17 16.45
C LEU A 459 32.21 -8.79 15.77
N LYS A 460 32.32 -9.13 14.48
CA LYS A 460 31.29 -9.87 13.75
C LYS A 460 31.11 -11.27 14.33
N ALA A 461 32.19 -12.06 14.49
CA ALA A 461 32.12 -13.40 15.08
C ALA A 461 31.56 -13.38 16.51
N GLU A 462 31.93 -12.39 17.33
CA GLU A 462 31.38 -12.19 18.67
C GLU A 462 29.88 -11.84 18.64
N SER A 463 29.42 -11.06 17.66
CA SER A 463 27.99 -10.76 17.46
C SER A 463 27.19 -11.99 16.99
N GLU A 464 27.76 -12.82 16.13
CA GLU A 464 27.14 -14.07 15.66
C GLU A 464 27.09 -15.13 16.77
N LYS A 465 28.12 -15.20 17.63
CA LYS A 465 28.11 -16.05 18.83
C LYS A 465 27.02 -15.62 19.81
N ARG A 466 26.91 -14.32 20.12
CA ARG A 466 25.81 -13.80 20.95
C ARG A 466 24.44 -14.08 20.35
N GLY A 467 24.27 -13.90 19.04
CA GLY A 467 22.99 -14.21 18.36
C GLY A 467 22.59 -15.68 18.53
N LYS A 468 23.54 -16.62 18.45
CA LYS A 468 23.28 -18.05 18.71
C LYS A 468 22.99 -18.33 20.19
N GLU A 469 23.73 -17.75 21.12
CA GLU A 469 23.50 -17.86 22.58
C GLU A 469 22.19 -17.21 23.04
N GLU A 470 21.67 -16.24 22.30
CA GLU A 470 20.40 -15.56 22.53
C GLU A 470 19.23 -16.34 21.89
N GLN A 471 19.45 -16.94 20.73
CA GLN A 471 18.49 -17.87 20.11
C GLN A 471 18.31 -19.16 20.93
N SER A 472 19.38 -19.69 21.55
CA SER A 472 19.30 -20.84 22.48
C SER A 472 18.73 -20.50 23.86
N LYS A 473 18.15 -19.30 24.05
CA LYS A 473 17.45 -18.87 25.28
C LYS A 473 15.94 -18.69 25.07
N LEU A 474 15.37 -19.33 24.05
CA LEU A 474 13.93 -19.41 23.86
C LEU A 474 13.51 -20.86 23.62
N PRO A 475 12.33 -21.30 24.10
CA PRO A 475 11.73 -22.57 23.72
C PRO A 475 11.60 -22.70 22.20
N ASP A 476 11.91 -23.88 21.65
CA ASP A 476 11.67 -24.17 20.23
C ASP A 476 10.17 -24.02 19.92
N PRO A 477 9.79 -23.25 18.86
CA PRO A 477 8.40 -23.03 18.48
C PRO A 477 7.59 -24.33 18.31
N PRO A 478 6.27 -24.31 18.58
CA PRO A 478 5.44 -25.50 18.55
C PRO A 478 5.27 -25.98 17.11
N LYS A 479 5.48 -27.29 16.90
CA LYS A 479 5.42 -27.91 15.58
C LYS A 479 4.00 -28.23 15.15
N THR A 480 3.70 -28.07 13.87
CA THR A 480 2.40 -28.50 13.32
C THR A 480 2.30 -30.02 13.25
N ALA A 481 1.08 -30.55 13.06
CA ALA A 481 0.87 -31.97 12.85
C ALA A 481 1.67 -32.52 11.65
N GLN A 482 1.76 -31.71 10.58
CA GLN A 482 2.53 -32.00 9.38
C GLN A 482 4.03 -32.06 9.67
N ASP A 483 4.58 -31.09 10.40
CA ASP A 483 6.00 -31.06 10.78
C ASP A 483 6.39 -32.29 11.61
N ILE A 484 5.55 -32.69 12.58
CA ILE A 484 5.82 -33.82 13.47
C ILE A 484 5.75 -35.14 12.69
N TRP A 485 4.79 -35.28 11.77
CA TRP A 485 4.74 -36.44 10.87
C TRP A 485 5.95 -36.48 9.92
N GLN A 486 6.27 -35.38 9.24
CA GLN A 486 7.43 -35.29 8.34
C GLN A 486 8.72 -35.62 9.09
N HIS A 487 8.91 -35.09 10.31
CA HIS A 487 10.05 -35.45 11.16
C HIS A 487 10.13 -36.94 11.52
N SER A 488 9.02 -37.68 11.50
CA SER A 488 9.01 -39.13 11.77
C SER A 488 9.34 -40.00 10.55
N VAL A 489 9.03 -39.52 9.33
CA VAL A 489 9.24 -40.30 8.08
C VAL A 489 10.39 -39.78 7.21
N ILE A 490 10.99 -38.63 7.52
CA ILE A 490 12.06 -37.99 6.73
C ILE A 490 13.24 -38.93 6.44
N GLY A 491 13.60 -39.84 7.35
CA GLY A 491 14.65 -40.83 7.12
C GLY A 491 14.35 -41.77 5.94
N ASP A 492 13.16 -42.36 5.94
CA ASP A 492 12.71 -43.28 4.89
C ASP A 492 12.54 -42.58 3.55
N TYR A 493 12.01 -41.34 3.56
CA TYR A 493 11.86 -40.56 2.33
C TYR A 493 13.22 -40.12 1.78
N LEU A 494 14.18 -39.71 2.60
CA LEU A 494 15.55 -39.43 2.12
C LEU A 494 16.23 -40.68 1.57
N ALA A 495 16.04 -41.85 2.17
CA ALA A 495 16.55 -43.11 1.63
C ALA A 495 15.93 -43.42 0.25
N ARG A 496 14.59 -43.35 0.12
CA ARG A 496 13.85 -43.56 -1.14
C ARG A 496 14.29 -42.61 -2.25
N PHE A 497 14.55 -41.33 -1.92
CA PHE A 497 14.95 -40.30 -2.88
C PHE A 497 16.47 -40.06 -2.95
N LYS A 498 17.32 -41.01 -2.52
CA LYS A 498 18.79 -40.94 -2.64
C LYS A 498 19.41 -39.66 -2.04
N ASN A 499 18.89 -39.22 -0.89
CA ASN A 499 19.19 -37.97 -0.18
C ASN A 499 18.80 -36.66 -0.90
N ASP A 500 18.01 -36.72 -1.96
CA ASP A 500 17.40 -35.54 -2.61
C ASP A 500 16.32 -34.94 -1.68
N ARG A 501 16.73 -33.97 -0.85
CA ARG A 501 15.86 -33.29 0.12
C ARG A 501 14.61 -32.65 -0.52
N PRO A 502 14.71 -31.87 -1.61
CA PRO A 502 13.51 -31.33 -2.27
C PRO A 502 12.52 -32.39 -2.76
N LYS A 503 12.98 -33.48 -3.40
CA LYS A 503 12.09 -34.56 -3.84
C LYS A 503 11.48 -35.31 -2.65
N ALA A 504 12.26 -35.59 -1.62
CA ALA A 504 11.76 -36.20 -0.38
C ALA A 504 10.68 -35.33 0.29
N GLN A 505 10.89 -34.01 0.38
CA GLN A 505 9.92 -33.07 0.94
C GLN A 505 8.63 -33.00 0.12
N LYS A 506 8.72 -32.84 -1.21
CA LYS A 506 7.52 -32.80 -2.07
C LYS A 506 6.73 -34.12 -2.04
N ALA A 507 7.42 -35.27 -1.96
CA ALA A 507 6.76 -36.57 -1.84
C ALA A 507 6.09 -36.76 -0.47
N MET A 508 6.73 -36.30 0.62
CA MET A 508 6.09 -36.28 1.94
C MET A 508 4.85 -35.37 1.94
N GLU A 509 4.95 -34.16 1.39
CA GLU A 509 3.85 -33.21 1.32
C GLU A 509 2.64 -33.78 0.54
N ALA A 510 2.88 -34.43 -0.60
CA ALA A 510 1.83 -35.16 -1.33
C ALA A 510 1.15 -36.24 -0.46
N THR A 511 1.94 -37.09 0.20
CA THR A 511 1.40 -38.13 1.10
C THR A 511 0.68 -37.56 2.32
N TRP A 512 1.12 -36.41 2.86
CA TRP A 512 0.39 -35.72 3.92
C TRP A 512 -0.95 -35.21 3.44
N ASN A 513 -1.02 -34.65 2.23
CA ASN A 513 -2.27 -34.14 1.69
C ASN A 513 -3.27 -35.28 1.47
N THR A 514 -2.85 -36.41 0.87
CA THR A 514 -3.70 -37.59 0.64
C THR A 514 -4.01 -38.43 1.89
N MET A 515 -3.25 -38.29 2.98
CA MET A 515 -3.48 -39.03 4.24
C MET A 515 -4.88 -38.75 4.82
N GLU A 516 -5.54 -39.78 5.34
CA GLU A 516 -6.91 -39.66 5.84
C GLU A 516 -7.03 -38.83 7.13
N LYS A 517 -8.24 -38.31 7.39
CA LYS A 517 -8.58 -37.64 8.67
C LYS A 517 -8.26 -38.54 9.87
N LYS A 518 -8.55 -39.85 9.79
CA LYS A 518 -8.32 -40.83 10.87
C LYS A 518 -6.83 -41.00 11.21
N GLU A 519 -5.95 -40.97 10.21
CA GLU A 519 -4.50 -41.06 10.37
C GLU A 519 -3.91 -39.72 10.90
N LYS A 520 -4.38 -38.59 10.36
CA LYS A 520 -4.00 -37.23 10.79
C LYS A 520 -4.28 -36.97 12.27
N ILE A 521 -5.30 -37.60 12.88
CA ILE A 521 -5.66 -37.42 14.30
C ILE A 521 -4.48 -37.71 15.26
N VAL A 522 -3.64 -38.72 14.99
CA VAL A 522 -2.46 -39.02 15.84
C VAL A 522 -1.49 -37.84 15.86
N TRP A 523 -1.23 -37.26 14.69
CA TRP A 523 -0.29 -36.16 14.52
C TRP A 523 -0.85 -34.83 15.05
N ILE A 524 -2.17 -34.62 14.92
CA ILE A 524 -2.89 -33.47 15.52
C ILE A 524 -2.85 -33.55 17.05
N LYS A 525 -3.08 -34.73 17.65
CA LYS A 525 -2.92 -34.92 19.11
C LYS A 525 -1.50 -34.61 19.56
N LYS A 526 -0.49 -35.09 18.83
CA LYS A 526 0.92 -34.87 19.14
C LYS A 526 1.35 -33.40 18.97
N ALA A 527 0.78 -32.67 18.02
CA ALA A 527 0.96 -31.22 17.88
C ALA A 527 0.30 -30.44 19.03
N ALA A 528 -0.89 -30.86 19.48
CA ALA A 528 -1.53 -30.28 20.66
C ALA A 528 -0.78 -30.59 21.98
N GLU A 529 0.05 -31.64 22.01
CA GLU A 529 0.98 -31.92 23.10
C GLU A 529 2.26 -31.07 23.01
N ASP A 530 2.81 -30.86 21.80
CA ASP A 530 3.96 -29.98 21.58
C ASP A 530 3.63 -28.50 21.83
N GLN A 531 2.41 -28.06 21.49
CA GLN A 531 1.85 -26.76 21.90
C GLN A 531 1.85 -26.61 23.43
N LYS A 532 1.41 -27.64 24.17
CA LYS A 532 1.43 -27.64 25.65
C LYS A 532 2.83 -27.73 26.23
N ARG A 533 3.79 -28.34 25.52
CA ARG A 533 5.23 -28.28 25.87
C ARG A 533 5.71 -26.84 25.75
N TYR A 534 5.52 -26.23 24.58
CA TYR A 534 5.95 -24.85 24.31
C TYR A 534 5.36 -23.87 25.32
N GLU A 535 4.05 -23.92 25.59
CA GLU A 535 3.37 -23.08 26.59
C GLU A 535 3.90 -23.29 28.02
N ARG A 536 4.26 -24.53 28.39
CA ARG A 536 4.87 -24.83 29.70
C ARG A 536 6.27 -24.24 29.81
N GLU A 537 7.14 -24.49 28.83
CA GLU A 537 8.50 -23.96 28.80
C GLU A 537 8.49 -22.43 28.79
N LEU A 538 7.58 -21.79 28.03
CA LEU A 538 7.38 -20.34 28.05
C LEU A 538 6.91 -19.83 29.42
N SER A 539 6.06 -20.57 30.12
CA SER A 539 5.57 -20.21 31.46
C SER A 539 6.65 -20.36 32.52
N GLU A 540 7.50 -21.39 32.43
CA GLU A 540 8.64 -21.60 33.31
C GLU A 540 9.69 -20.50 33.08
N MET A 541 10.04 -20.23 31.82
CA MET A 541 10.95 -19.14 31.42
C MET A 541 10.43 -17.73 31.80
N ARG A 542 9.10 -17.55 31.92
CA ARG A 542 8.47 -16.31 32.37
C ARG A 542 8.43 -16.15 33.89
N SER A 543 8.69 -17.22 34.65
CA SER A 543 8.86 -17.17 36.10
C SER A 543 10.32 -16.91 36.48
N PRO A 544 10.64 -15.82 37.20
CA PRO A 544 11.96 -15.67 37.81
C PRO A 544 12.19 -16.80 38.82
N THR A 545 13.40 -17.35 38.86
CA THR A 545 13.79 -18.40 39.81
C THR A 545 13.79 -17.87 41.25
N ALA A 546 12.62 -17.91 41.89
CA ALA A 546 12.37 -17.41 43.24
C ALA A 546 11.72 -18.51 44.10
N VAL A 547 12.18 -18.62 45.34
CA VAL A 547 11.86 -19.73 46.26
C VAL A 547 10.36 -19.80 46.60
N VAL A 548 9.86 -21.03 46.66
CA VAL A 548 8.54 -21.49 47.13
C VAL A 548 7.76 -20.49 48.00
N ALA A 549 6.69 -19.91 47.45
CA ALA A 549 5.62 -19.26 48.22
C ALA A 549 4.26 -19.52 47.55
N SER A 550 3.25 -19.93 48.33
CA SER A 550 1.96 -20.38 47.80
C SER A 550 1.12 -19.23 47.24
N GLY A 551 0.68 -19.39 45.98
CA GLY A 551 -0.08 -18.36 45.27
C GLY A 551 -1.45 -18.08 45.90
N LYS A 552 -1.72 -16.81 46.22
CA LYS A 552 -3.07 -16.29 46.47
C LYS A 552 -3.59 -15.64 45.20
N LYS A 553 -4.73 -16.10 44.68
CA LYS A 553 -5.48 -15.32 43.68
C LYS A 553 -5.90 -13.99 44.30
N MET A 554 -5.84 -12.92 43.50
CA MET A 554 -6.35 -11.61 43.89
C MET A 554 -7.85 -11.74 44.13
N LYS A 555 -8.32 -11.29 45.30
CA LYS A 555 -9.74 -11.33 45.68
C LYS A 555 -10.37 -9.99 45.34
N PHE A 556 -11.59 -10.01 44.80
CA PHE A 556 -12.39 -8.79 44.74
C PHE A 556 -13.05 -8.54 46.10
N ASP A 557 -13.25 -7.27 46.44
CA ASP A 557 -13.89 -6.94 47.71
C ASP A 557 -15.38 -7.28 47.67
N GLY A 558 -15.89 -7.81 48.78
CA GLY A 558 -17.25 -8.37 48.85
C GLY A 558 -17.49 -9.69 48.09
N GLU A 559 -16.51 -10.28 47.38
CA GLU A 559 -16.67 -11.57 46.67
C GLU A 559 -17.06 -12.69 47.67
N PRO A 560 -18.20 -13.41 47.47
CA PRO A 560 -18.60 -14.50 48.35
C PRO A 560 -17.53 -15.60 48.49
N LYS A 561 -17.37 -16.15 49.70
CA LYS A 561 -16.39 -17.22 49.96
C LYS A 561 -16.93 -18.59 49.52
N LYS A 562 -16.19 -19.30 48.69
CA LYS A 562 -16.55 -20.65 48.21
C LYS A 562 -16.85 -21.61 49.36
N PRO A 563 -17.98 -22.34 49.34
CA PRO A 563 -18.38 -23.29 50.37
C PRO A 563 -17.66 -24.64 50.21
N PRO A 564 -17.78 -25.56 51.19
CA PRO A 564 -17.35 -26.95 51.05
C PRO A 564 -17.92 -27.61 49.79
N SER A 565 -17.07 -28.25 48.98
CA SER A 565 -17.49 -28.90 47.73
C SER A 565 -18.20 -30.25 47.94
N ASN A 566 -18.04 -30.86 49.11
CA ASN A 566 -18.68 -32.13 49.48
C ASN A 566 -18.84 -32.27 51.00
N GLY A 567 -19.55 -33.32 51.44
CA GLY A 567 -19.78 -33.59 52.86
C GLY A 567 -18.49 -33.80 53.66
N TYR A 568 -17.46 -34.41 53.07
CA TYR A 568 -16.17 -34.59 53.74
C TYR A 568 -15.48 -33.25 54.04
N GLN A 569 -15.51 -32.28 53.11
CA GLN A 569 -14.99 -30.93 53.36
C GLN A 569 -15.79 -30.19 54.44
N LYS A 570 -17.12 -30.39 54.52
CA LYS A 570 -17.92 -29.78 55.59
C LYS A 570 -17.63 -30.41 56.95
N PHE A 571 -17.38 -31.72 56.99
CA PHE A 571 -16.96 -32.44 58.21
C PHE A 571 -15.55 -32.04 58.64
N SER A 572 -14.58 -32.00 57.73
CA SER A 572 -13.19 -31.61 58.05
C SER A 572 -13.09 -30.16 58.51
N GLN A 573 -13.88 -29.25 57.92
CA GLN A 573 -14.03 -27.88 58.40
C GLN A 573 -14.53 -27.84 59.86
N GLU A 574 -15.47 -28.71 60.23
CA GLU A 574 -16.05 -28.78 61.58
C GLU A 574 -15.04 -29.34 62.60
N MET A 575 -14.38 -30.45 62.26
CA MET A 575 -13.34 -31.03 63.10
C MET A 575 -12.12 -30.11 63.30
N LEU A 576 -11.85 -29.20 62.35
CA LEU A 576 -10.83 -28.15 62.49
C LEU A 576 -11.33 -26.92 63.26
N SER A 577 -12.63 -26.58 63.20
CA SER A 577 -13.18 -25.45 63.97
C SER A 577 -13.42 -25.78 65.44
N ASN A 578 -13.74 -27.04 65.76
CA ASN A 578 -14.13 -27.46 67.11
C ASN A 578 -12.94 -27.57 68.09
N GLY A 579 -11.72 -27.28 67.63
CA GLY A 579 -10.53 -27.11 68.47
C GLY A 579 -9.90 -28.39 69.05
N GLU A 580 -10.67 -29.48 69.18
CA GLU A 580 -10.25 -30.78 69.74
C GLU A 580 -8.88 -31.25 69.24
N LEU A 581 -8.64 -31.14 67.93
CA LEU A 581 -7.43 -31.62 67.25
C LEU A 581 -6.28 -30.60 67.20
N ASN A 582 -6.42 -29.41 67.81
CA ASN A 582 -5.42 -28.33 67.69
C ASN A 582 -4.04 -28.67 68.31
N HIS A 583 -3.97 -29.66 69.20
CA HIS A 583 -2.73 -30.15 69.79
C HIS A 583 -1.86 -30.94 68.79
N LEU A 584 -2.42 -31.36 67.63
CA LEU A 584 -1.69 -32.11 66.59
C LEU A 584 -1.22 -31.18 65.45
N PRO A 585 -0.08 -31.49 64.79
CA PRO A 585 0.33 -30.81 63.57
C PRO A 585 -0.67 -31.06 62.43
N MET A 586 -0.79 -30.11 61.49
CA MET A 586 -1.86 -30.10 60.48
C MET A 586 -1.92 -31.39 59.63
N LYS A 587 -0.78 -32.04 59.37
CA LYS A 587 -0.70 -33.32 58.64
C LYS A 587 -1.43 -34.44 59.40
N GLU A 588 -1.25 -34.53 60.71
CA GLU A 588 -1.88 -35.53 61.57
C GLU A 588 -3.36 -35.21 61.83
N ARG A 589 -3.73 -33.93 61.96
CA ARG A 589 -5.15 -33.52 62.01
C ARG A 589 -5.91 -34.02 60.78
N MET A 590 -5.35 -33.81 59.58
CA MET A 590 -5.99 -34.25 58.34
C MET A 590 -6.07 -35.79 58.23
N ALA A 591 -5.09 -36.51 58.80
CA ALA A 591 -5.13 -37.97 58.88
C ALA A 591 -6.22 -38.49 59.83
N GLU A 592 -6.30 -37.96 61.06
CA GLU A 592 -7.33 -38.36 62.02
C GLU A 592 -8.73 -37.94 61.56
N ILE A 593 -8.88 -36.79 60.90
CA ILE A 593 -10.14 -36.39 60.27
C ILE A 593 -10.55 -37.36 59.17
N GLY A 594 -9.62 -37.83 58.33
CA GLY A 594 -9.87 -38.90 57.36
C GLY A 594 -10.31 -40.19 58.04
N GLY A 595 -9.61 -40.60 59.10
CA GLY A 595 -9.93 -41.79 59.90
C GLY A 595 -11.30 -41.70 60.59
N ARG A 596 -11.68 -40.54 61.13
CA ARG A 596 -13.01 -40.30 61.71
C ARG A 596 -14.10 -40.29 60.64
N TRP A 597 -13.85 -39.66 59.49
CA TRP A 597 -14.80 -39.67 58.37
C TRP A 597 -15.11 -41.09 57.90
N GLN A 598 -14.10 -41.96 57.78
CA GLN A 598 -14.36 -43.36 57.42
C GLN A 598 -15.21 -44.08 58.48
N ARG A 599 -14.93 -43.85 59.76
CA ARG A 599 -15.69 -44.40 60.91
C ARG A 599 -17.14 -43.90 61.04
N LEU A 600 -17.52 -42.77 60.42
CA LEU A 600 -18.90 -42.27 60.50
C LEU A 600 -19.91 -43.22 59.83
N VAL A 601 -21.08 -43.37 60.45
CA VAL A 601 -22.23 -44.10 59.89
C VAL A 601 -22.77 -43.36 58.67
N GLN A 602 -23.29 -44.09 57.67
CA GLN A 602 -23.75 -43.50 56.40
C GLN A 602 -24.77 -42.35 56.60
N LYS A 603 -25.74 -42.52 57.51
CA LYS A 603 -26.71 -41.48 57.92
C LYS A 603 -26.06 -40.16 58.34
N GLU A 604 -24.84 -40.18 58.88
CA GLU A 604 -24.09 -38.98 59.24
C GLU A 604 -23.27 -38.41 58.07
N LYS A 605 -22.70 -39.27 57.24
CA LYS A 605 -22.08 -38.86 55.96
C LYS A 605 -23.10 -38.14 55.07
N ASP A 606 -24.34 -38.63 55.04
CA ASP A 606 -25.48 -38.01 54.34
C ASP A 606 -25.93 -36.69 55.00
N ARG A 607 -25.90 -36.59 56.33
CA ARG A 607 -26.12 -35.32 57.05
C ARG A 607 -25.11 -34.25 56.58
N TYR A 608 -23.81 -34.56 56.57
CA TYR A 608 -22.80 -33.62 56.13
C TYR A 608 -22.87 -33.32 54.62
N LYS A 609 -23.23 -34.30 53.78
CA LYS A 609 -23.53 -34.10 52.36
C LYS A 609 -24.64 -33.07 52.16
N LYS A 610 -25.78 -33.24 52.84
CA LYS A 610 -26.92 -32.31 52.77
C LYS A 610 -26.55 -30.89 53.25
N ILE A 611 -25.72 -30.76 54.29
CA ILE A 611 -25.24 -29.45 54.76
C ILE A 611 -24.28 -28.79 53.74
N ALA A 612 -23.43 -29.57 53.06
CA ALA A 612 -22.57 -29.06 52.00
C ALA A 612 -23.36 -28.59 50.76
N GLU A 613 -24.32 -29.40 50.31
CA GLU A 613 -25.24 -29.06 49.21
C GLU A 613 -26.06 -27.80 49.52
N GLU A 614 -26.58 -27.67 50.74
CA GLU A 614 -27.30 -26.48 51.19
C GLU A 614 -26.40 -25.23 51.21
N LYS A 615 -25.14 -25.35 51.66
CA LYS A 615 -24.17 -24.25 51.57
C LYS A 615 -23.75 -23.92 50.14
N GLN A 616 -23.80 -24.87 49.20
CA GLN A 616 -23.61 -24.61 47.77
C GLN A 616 -24.79 -23.86 47.15
N LYS A 617 -26.03 -24.20 47.51
CA LYS A 617 -27.22 -23.44 47.10
C LYS A 617 -27.17 -22.00 47.62
N GLN A 618 -26.89 -21.82 48.91
CA GLN A 618 -26.76 -20.49 49.52
C GLN A 618 -25.64 -19.65 48.86
N TYR A 619 -24.49 -20.27 48.56
CA TYR A 619 -23.42 -19.60 47.82
C TYR A 619 -23.83 -19.23 46.38
N LYS A 620 -24.56 -20.10 45.67
CA LYS A 620 -25.02 -19.80 44.30
C LYS A 620 -25.92 -18.55 44.29
N VAL A 621 -26.88 -18.48 45.22
CA VAL A 621 -27.75 -17.30 45.38
C VAL A 621 -26.95 -16.05 45.75
N GLN A 622 -25.98 -16.15 46.66
CA GLN A 622 -25.11 -15.01 47.02
C GLN A 622 -24.23 -14.55 45.86
N LEU A 623 -23.74 -15.48 45.03
CA LEU A 623 -22.95 -15.16 43.84
C LEU A 623 -23.82 -14.52 42.74
N GLU A 624 -25.03 -15.02 42.51
CA GLU A 624 -26.00 -14.42 41.60
C GLU A 624 -26.41 -13.01 42.03
N GLN A 625 -26.64 -12.79 43.33
CA GLN A 625 -26.87 -11.46 43.91
C GLN A 625 -25.66 -10.54 43.74
N TRP A 626 -24.44 -11.01 44.02
CA TRP A 626 -23.21 -10.22 43.86
C TRP A 626 -22.96 -9.85 42.38
N LEU A 627 -23.20 -10.76 41.44
CA LEU A 627 -23.14 -10.50 39.99
C LEU A 627 -24.21 -9.49 39.54
N ALA A 628 -25.45 -9.60 40.06
CA ALA A 628 -26.52 -8.65 39.75
C ALA A 628 -26.24 -7.23 40.26
N VAL A 629 -25.51 -7.09 41.37
CA VAL A 629 -25.11 -5.78 41.93
C VAL A 629 -23.85 -5.21 41.27
N THR A 630 -22.99 -6.06 40.69
CA THR A 630 -21.73 -5.64 40.04
C THR A 630 -21.82 -5.46 38.52
N SER A 631 -22.93 -5.83 37.88
CA SER A 631 -23.15 -5.70 36.43
C SER A 631 -24.11 -4.57 36.07
N PRO A 632 -23.68 -3.53 35.32
CA PRO A 632 -24.58 -2.46 34.89
C PRO A 632 -25.48 -2.89 33.72
N HIS A 633 -26.79 -2.93 34.00
CA HIS A 633 -27.94 -3.21 33.11
C HIS A 633 -28.25 -4.68 32.76
N PRO A 634 -29.53 -5.11 32.85
CA PRO A 634 -29.99 -6.45 32.47
C PRO A 634 -30.69 -6.51 31.10
N SER A 635 -30.38 -7.51 30.27
CA SER A 635 -31.28 -8.01 29.23
C SER A 635 -30.82 -9.39 28.71
N MET A 636 -31.79 -10.31 28.51
CA MET A 636 -31.73 -11.57 27.74
C MET A 636 -30.50 -12.50 27.93
N SER A 637 -30.70 -13.62 28.65
CA SER A 637 -29.83 -14.80 28.59
C SER A 637 -30.50 -15.92 27.77
N PRO A 638 -29.83 -16.49 26.74
CA PRO A 638 -30.29 -17.71 26.08
C PRO A 638 -30.17 -18.94 27.01
N PRO A 639 -30.95 -20.03 26.80
CA PRO A 639 -30.93 -21.20 27.69
C PRO A 639 -29.63 -22.02 27.61
N LEU A 640 -29.10 -22.40 28.78
CA LEU A 640 -28.14 -23.50 28.87
C LEU A 640 -28.88 -24.84 28.69
N HIS A 641 -28.72 -25.49 27.54
CA HIS A 641 -29.21 -26.86 27.36
C HIS A 641 -28.21 -27.92 27.84
N ASN A 642 -28.71 -29.11 28.18
CA ASN A 642 -28.00 -30.07 29.02
C ASN A 642 -26.71 -30.66 28.43
N PHE A 643 -25.72 -30.85 29.30
CA PHE A 643 -24.65 -31.84 29.13
C PHE A 643 -25.18 -33.24 29.49
N LYS A 644 -25.11 -34.21 28.56
CA LYS A 644 -25.23 -35.64 28.88
C LYS A 644 -24.58 -36.53 27.83
N THR A 645 -23.67 -37.39 28.32
CA THR A 645 -23.37 -38.79 27.93
C THR A 645 -23.68 -39.30 26.51
N TYR A 646 -22.64 -39.90 25.90
CA TYR A 646 -22.67 -40.93 24.85
C TYR A 646 -23.76 -42.00 25.04
N GLU A 647 -24.31 -42.50 23.93
CA GLU A 647 -24.32 -43.92 23.49
C GLU A 647 -24.10 -43.93 21.95
N ASP A 648 -23.96 -45.10 21.32
CA ASP A 648 -23.36 -45.30 19.97
C ASP A 648 -24.36 -45.69 18.85
N ASP A 649 -23.79 -46.04 17.69
CA ASP A 649 -24.26 -46.92 16.59
C ASP A 649 -25.02 -46.39 15.33
N ASP A 650 -24.47 -46.87 14.20
CA ASP A 650 -24.97 -47.23 12.86
C ASP A 650 -25.55 -46.22 11.83
N ASP A 651 -24.78 -46.08 10.74
CA ASP A 651 -25.11 -46.28 9.31
C ASP A 651 -26.41 -45.72 8.68
N ASP A 652 -26.25 -44.94 7.60
CA ASP A 652 -26.21 -45.51 6.23
C ASP A 652 -25.57 -44.52 5.22
N ASP A 653 -25.10 -45.03 4.08
CA ASP A 653 -24.46 -44.25 3.00
C ASP A 653 -25.48 -43.55 2.06
N ASP A 654 -25.04 -42.49 1.36
CA ASP A 654 -25.13 -42.47 -0.11
C ASP A 654 -24.21 -41.37 -0.71
N ASP A 655 -23.66 -41.66 -1.90
CA ASP A 655 -22.71 -40.81 -2.64
C ASP A 655 -23.42 -39.69 -3.44
N ASP A 656 -22.74 -38.56 -3.70
CA ASP A 656 -22.15 -38.35 -5.04
C ASP A 656 -21.20 -37.13 -5.16
N ASP A 657 -20.30 -37.31 -6.13
CA ASP A 657 -19.42 -36.40 -6.88
C ASP A 657 -19.86 -34.91 -7.08
N LYS A 658 -18.98 -33.93 -7.41
CA LYS A 658 -17.57 -34.00 -7.88
C LYS A 658 -16.78 -32.68 -7.75
N GLU A 659 -15.45 -32.80 -7.93
CA GLU A 659 -14.48 -31.90 -8.60
C GLU A 659 -14.58 -30.35 -8.42
N SER A 660 -13.57 -29.67 -7.82
CA SER A 660 -12.23 -29.30 -8.35
C SER A 660 -12.22 -27.92 -9.07
N GLU A 661 -11.12 -27.16 -9.19
CA GLU A 661 -9.72 -27.36 -8.76
C GLU A 661 -9.17 -26.14 -7.97
N GLU A 662 -7.99 -26.33 -7.38
CA GLU A 662 -7.08 -25.30 -6.87
C GLU A 662 -6.46 -24.50 -8.04
N GLY A 663 -5.80 -23.33 -7.90
CA GLY A 663 -5.42 -22.55 -6.72
C GLY A 663 -4.42 -21.45 -7.11
N SER A 664 -3.47 -21.15 -6.22
CA SER A 664 -2.09 -20.63 -6.39
C SER A 664 -1.63 -19.91 -7.69
N SER A 665 -0.68 -18.97 -7.68
CA SER A 665 0.05 -18.19 -6.64
C SER A 665 1.11 -17.36 -7.37
N SER A 666 1.53 -16.19 -6.84
CA SER A 666 2.85 -15.53 -7.03
C SER A 666 3.44 -15.39 -8.46
N GLY A 667 3.88 -14.21 -8.93
CA GLY A 667 4.15 -12.95 -8.25
C GLY A 667 5.44 -12.29 -8.78
N GLU A 668 5.87 -11.21 -8.13
CA GLU A 668 7.13 -10.48 -8.37
C GLU A 668 7.24 -9.69 -9.69
N ASP A 669 6.40 -8.64 -9.74
CA ASP A 669 6.58 -7.41 -10.51
C ASP A 669 7.96 -6.72 -10.26
N SER A 670 8.34 -5.77 -11.12
CA SER A 670 9.55 -4.95 -10.98
C SER A 670 9.29 -3.50 -11.43
N GLU A 671 9.03 -2.64 -10.44
CA GLU A 671 8.67 -1.23 -10.62
C GLU A 671 9.79 -0.39 -11.29
N GLU A 672 9.54 0.14 -12.50
CA GLU A 672 10.14 1.40 -12.96
C GLU A 672 9.02 2.40 -13.28
N GLY A 673 8.90 3.44 -12.43
CA GLY A 673 7.88 4.49 -12.57
C GLY A 673 8.44 5.75 -13.25
N ASP A 674 7.70 6.27 -14.23
CA ASP A 674 8.01 7.49 -14.98
C ASP A 674 6.89 8.53 -14.72
N GLU A 675 7.24 9.80 -14.52
CA GLU A 675 6.31 10.86 -14.09
C GLU A 675 5.64 11.55 -15.30
N ASP A 676 4.31 11.41 -15.46
CA ASP A 676 3.50 12.11 -16.49
C ASP A 676 2.98 13.46 -15.93
N ASP A 677 3.37 14.58 -16.54
CA ASP A 677 2.77 15.91 -16.30
C ASP A 677 1.38 16.04 -16.98
N ASP A 678 0.34 16.34 -16.20
CA ASP A 678 -1.05 16.53 -16.67
C ASP A 678 -1.26 17.88 -17.41
N ASP A 679 -0.95 17.94 -18.70
CA ASP A 679 -1.09 19.12 -19.59
C ASP A 679 -2.53 19.27 -20.19
N ASP A 680 -3.56 18.82 -19.47
CA ASP A 680 -4.89 18.43 -20.01
C ASP A 680 -5.99 19.54 -19.95
N ASP A 681 -5.74 20.68 -19.29
CA ASP A 681 -6.74 21.77 -19.08
C ASP A 681 -7.19 22.46 -20.39
N ASP A 682 -6.42 22.31 -21.47
CA ASP A 682 -6.58 22.94 -22.80
C ASP A 682 -7.79 22.37 -23.60
N ASN A 683 -8.12 21.09 -23.41
CA ASN A 683 -9.13 20.37 -24.22
C ASN A 683 -10.58 20.66 -23.77
N ASP A 684 -10.76 20.96 -22.48
CA ASP A 684 -12.06 21.30 -21.90
C ASP A 684 -12.56 22.69 -22.35
N GLU A 685 -11.67 23.66 -22.63
CA GLU A 685 -12.07 24.95 -23.19
C GLU A 685 -12.66 24.79 -24.61
N VAL A 686 -12.00 23.98 -25.45
CA VAL A 686 -12.48 23.68 -26.81
C VAL A 686 -13.84 22.97 -26.77
N ARG A 687 -14.04 22.04 -25.83
CA ARG A 687 -15.34 21.36 -25.63
C ARG A 687 -16.44 22.32 -25.16
N LEU A 688 -16.14 23.24 -24.24
CA LEU A 688 -17.10 24.25 -23.77
C LEU A 688 -17.49 25.23 -24.88
N LEU A 689 -16.53 25.68 -25.68
CA LEU A 689 -16.79 26.57 -26.82
C LEU A 689 -17.61 25.87 -27.91
N ALA A 690 -17.31 24.61 -28.25
CA ALA A 690 -18.09 23.84 -29.21
C ALA A 690 -19.57 23.67 -28.77
N LEU A 691 -19.81 23.40 -27.48
CA LEU A 691 -21.17 23.32 -26.93
C LEU A 691 -21.89 24.68 -26.97
N PHE A 692 -21.20 25.79 -26.72
CA PHE A 692 -21.76 27.14 -26.88
C PHE A 692 -22.13 27.45 -28.34
N SER A 693 -21.27 27.09 -29.30
CA SER A 693 -21.56 27.29 -30.73
C SER A 693 -22.77 26.47 -31.19
N LEU A 694 -22.89 25.20 -30.74
CA LEU A 694 -24.06 24.36 -31.02
C LEU A 694 -25.34 24.94 -30.39
N GLN A 695 -25.26 25.47 -29.17
CA GLN A 695 -26.38 26.15 -28.51
C GLN A 695 -26.83 27.39 -29.32
N ILE A 696 -25.89 28.22 -29.79
CA ILE A 696 -26.17 29.42 -30.57
C ILE A 696 -26.79 29.05 -31.94
N LEU A 697 -26.26 28.04 -32.63
CA LEU A 697 -26.82 27.54 -33.88
C LEU A 697 -28.24 26.99 -33.70
N SER A 698 -28.52 26.30 -32.59
CA SER A 698 -29.87 25.83 -32.27
C SER A 698 -30.84 26.98 -32.02
N TYR A 699 -30.44 28.01 -31.27
CA TYR A 699 -31.28 29.18 -31.01
C TYR A 699 -31.52 30.02 -32.27
N GLY A 700 -30.50 30.20 -33.13
CA GLY A 700 -30.66 30.86 -34.43
C GLY A 700 -31.63 30.11 -35.36
N LYS A 701 -31.61 28.78 -35.34
CA LYS A 701 -32.54 27.95 -36.12
C LYS A 701 -33.99 28.04 -35.60
N CYS A 702 -34.18 28.16 -34.29
CA CYS A 702 -35.50 28.42 -33.71
C CYS A 702 -36.03 29.82 -34.03
N LEU A 703 -35.19 30.85 -34.07
CA LEU A 703 -35.59 32.21 -34.45
C LEU A 703 -36.03 32.28 -35.93
N LEU A 704 -35.23 31.71 -36.84
CA LEU A 704 -35.57 31.64 -38.27
C LEU A 704 -36.85 30.85 -38.56
N LEU A 705 -37.14 29.81 -37.76
CA LEU A 705 -38.41 29.06 -37.87
C LEU A 705 -39.61 29.86 -37.35
N ASN A 706 -39.44 30.73 -36.34
CA ASN A 706 -40.51 31.61 -35.87
C ASN A 706 -40.79 32.75 -36.86
N GLU A 707 -39.78 33.33 -37.51
CA GLU A 707 -39.98 34.36 -38.54
C GLU A 707 -40.70 33.82 -39.80
N GLN A 708 -40.62 32.50 -40.08
CA GLN A 708 -41.34 31.87 -41.19
C GLN A 708 -42.81 31.52 -40.91
N HIS A 709 -43.28 31.68 -39.66
CA HIS A 709 -44.69 31.43 -39.27
C HIS A 709 -45.39 32.72 -38.79
N GLY A 710 -44.91 33.88 -39.25
CA GLY A 710 -45.34 35.22 -38.82
C GLY A 710 -46.10 36.05 -39.87
N ILE A 711 -46.89 35.42 -40.74
CA ILE A 711 -47.86 36.06 -41.65
C ILE A 711 -49.17 35.26 -41.61
#